data_AF-A0A3C0VQN4-F1
#
_entry.id   AF-A0A3C0VQN4-F1
#
_cell.length_a   1.000
_cell.length_b   1.000
_cell.length_c   1.000
_cell.angle_alpha   90.00
_cell.angle_beta   90.00
_cell.angle_gamma   90.00
#
_symmetry.space_group_name_H-M   'P 1'
#
loop_
_entity.id
_entity.type
_entity.pdbx_description
1 polymer ?
#
loop_
_entity_poly.entity_id
_entity_poly.type
_entity_poly.pdbx_seq_one_letter_code
_entity_poly.pdbx_strand_id
1 'polypeptide(L)'
;MSDNIEMIGNIKLDLTHYPGEDFYCDGAIEDEILDIVKNNDSDKYGQIIEHKKNWPILYHLSPLRGNIVEWLPISKTDKVLEIGSGCGAITGTLSAKCGQLTCVDLSKKRSLINAYRNKDRDNITIKLGNFQDVEPSLDTDYDYICLIGVFEYGKAYIDSDNPYETFLNIIKKHLAPGGRIAIAIENRMGLKYLAGCQEDHLGTYFSGIEDYPDGGVVRTFTRPGLEDIMKNCDISSYSFYYPYPDYKFMHTLFSDKRLPNIGELTTNLRNFDRDRILLFDEKNAFDSIIRDGQFPYFSNSYFVLIGDDLDINYAKYSNDRDENYAIRTDMVTKDGKPGYRKVALSEKSKAHVNKIYDDGQALIKRYEGSDLLVCPVEKEEDGIISFPYLEGDTLENKLDNCLEAGDKDKFIDYIKMFNLYLTYNKDANISDYDMVFSNILIDNNDNWKLIDYEWSENSTIPPEDIMKRALYVYRLGSEKRKNFNLDEALSSLGINNYDAEKLNQDEINFQAKVTGGRKSLSQLRDAIHYEVLPLTNAIERIKNLDIEKLVQIYPEGENGFSESTSYFLTPVKNDNNKNIIEIKLNDTKSVRVDFCNFESMLVIGDTYVNQEKYPFKKLVTNGVNLAKNTYLFPHKDPNVIFNFKKPVSGLLTIEYEISKLTETMVENFK
;
A
#
# COMPACT_ATOMS: atom_id res chain seq x y z
N MET A 1 -35.77 10.15 -26.94
CA MET A 1 -34.35 9.73 -26.89
C MET A 1 -33.61 10.47 -25.77
N SER A 2 -34.28 10.80 -24.65
CA SER A 2 -33.74 11.64 -23.57
C SER A 2 -33.80 10.99 -22.18
N ASP A 3 -34.30 9.76 -22.08
CA ASP A 3 -34.71 9.22 -20.77
C ASP A 3 -33.59 8.44 -20.04
N ASN A 4 -32.42 8.25 -20.68
CA ASN A 4 -31.32 7.42 -20.16
C ASN A 4 -30.04 8.21 -19.81
N ILE A 5 -30.03 9.54 -19.90
CA ILE A 5 -28.86 10.35 -19.51
C ILE A 5 -29.23 11.20 -18.29
N GLU A 6 -28.49 11.03 -17.20
CA GLU A 6 -28.58 11.81 -15.97
C GLU A 6 -27.39 12.78 -15.88
N MET A 7 -27.63 14.01 -15.43
CA MET A 7 -26.58 15.02 -15.25
C MET A 7 -26.31 15.23 -13.76
N ILE A 8 -25.07 15.02 -13.33
CA ILE A 8 -24.62 15.34 -11.97
C ILE A 8 -23.57 16.44 -12.07
N GLY A 9 -24.00 17.69 -11.83
CA GLY A 9 -23.21 18.86 -12.23
C GLY A 9 -23.00 18.85 -13.75
N ASN A 10 -21.74 18.89 -14.18
CA ASN A 10 -21.34 18.84 -15.58
C ASN A 10 -21.10 17.40 -16.10
N ILE A 11 -21.21 16.39 -15.23
CA ILE A 11 -20.94 14.99 -15.58
C ILE A 11 -22.14 14.35 -16.25
N LYS A 12 -21.89 13.73 -17.41
CA LYS A 12 -22.88 12.93 -18.13
C LYS A 12 -22.85 11.49 -17.61
N LEU A 13 -23.92 11.04 -16.98
CA LEU A 13 -24.11 9.66 -16.57
C LEU A 13 -25.09 8.97 -17.55
N ASP A 14 -24.56 8.10 -18.40
CA ASP A 14 -25.29 7.35 -19.41
C ASP A 14 -25.75 6.00 -18.84
N LEU A 15 -27.05 5.88 -18.58
CA LEU A 15 -27.74 4.72 -18.01
C LEU A 15 -28.26 3.74 -19.06
N THR A 16 -27.90 3.90 -20.34
CA THR A 16 -28.48 3.13 -21.45
C THR A 16 -28.32 1.61 -21.29
N HIS A 17 -27.24 1.17 -20.64
CA HIS A 17 -26.93 -0.24 -20.40
C HIS A 17 -27.06 -0.64 -18.92
N TYR A 18 -27.73 0.19 -18.10
CA TYR A 18 -27.94 -0.14 -16.70
C TYR A 18 -29.15 -1.07 -16.54
N PRO A 19 -28.99 -2.26 -15.93
CA PRO A 19 -30.08 -3.23 -15.75
C PRO A 19 -31.13 -2.81 -14.71
N GLY A 20 -30.86 -1.73 -13.95
CA GLY A 20 -31.76 -1.23 -12.90
C GLY A 20 -31.35 -1.64 -11.48
N GLU A 21 -30.33 -2.49 -11.34
CA GLU A 21 -29.77 -2.92 -10.05
C GLU A 21 -28.22 -2.95 -10.08
N ASP A 22 -27.59 -2.77 -8.92
CA ASP A 22 -26.14 -2.83 -8.78
C ASP A 22 -25.71 -4.27 -8.53
N PHE A 23 -24.98 -4.85 -9.49
CA PHE A 23 -24.38 -6.19 -9.33
C PHE A 23 -23.10 -6.21 -8.48
N TYR A 24 -22.60 -5.03 -8.08
CA TYR A 24 -21.45 -4.88 -7.18
C TYR A 24 -21.66 -3.68 -6.25
N CYS A 25 -21.50 -3.90 -4.94
CA CYS A 25 -21.57 -2.87 -3.91
C CYS A 25 -20.82 -3.33 -2.64
N ASP A 26 -19.93 -2.48 -2.09
CA ASP A 26 -19.25 -2.75 -0.80
C ASP A 26 -20.13 -2.44 0.44
N GLY A 27 -21.42 -2.19 0.22
CA GLY A 27 -22.41 -1.99 1.28
C GLY A 27 -22.46 -0.57 1.83
N ALA A 28 -22.61 -0.45 3.15
CA ALA A 28 -22.87 0.82 3.84
C ALA A 28 -21.71 1.82 3.77
N ILE A 29 -20.48 1.35 3.53
CA ILE A 29 -19.32 2.23 3.44
C ILE A 29 -19.35 3.13 2.20
N GLU A 30 -19.92 2.64 1.10
CA GLU A 30 -20.09 3.44 -0.11
C GLU A 30 -21.16 4.52 0.08
N ASP A 31 -22.16 4.30 0.95
CA ASP A 31 -23.14 5.34 1.29
C ASP A 31 -22.47 6.48 2.08
N GLU A 32 -21.55 6.14 2.99
CA GLU A 32 -20.74 7.13 3.70
C GLU A 32 -19.83 7.91 2.74
N ILE A 33 -19.15 7.22 1.81
CA ILE A 33 -18.30 7.88 0.81
C ILE A 33 -19.14 8.80 -0.08
N LEU A 34 -20.33 8.36 -0.50
CA LEU A 34 -21.25 9.18 -1.29
C LEU A 34 -21.69 10.43 -0.54
N ASP A 35 -21.99 10.33 0.76
CA ASP A 35 -22.30 11.49 1.60
C ASP A 35 -21.10 12.45 1.70
N ILE A 36 -19.90 11.91 1.91
CA ILE A 36 -18.67 12.71 1.98
C ILE A 36 -18.48 13.53 0.69
N VAL A 37 -18.55 12.91 -0.49
CA VAL A 37 -18.29 13.61 -1.76
C VAL A 37 -19.39 14.59 -2.15
N LYS A 38 -20.63 14.39 -1.66
CA LYS A 38 -21.74 15.34 -1.86
C LYS A 38 -21.59 16.60 -1.02
N ASN A 39 -21.13 16.44 0.22
CA ASN A 39 -21.17 17.50 1.23
C ASN A 39 -19.81 18.18 1.46
N ASN A 40 -18.74 17.70 0.82
CA ASN A 40 -17.39 18.23 1.01
C ASN A 40 -16.65 18.36 -0.32
N ASP A 41 -15.89 19.44 -0.45
CA ASP A 41 -14.96 19.64 -1.54
C ASP A 41 -13.69 18.80 -1.35
N SER A 42 -12.96 18.55 -2.45
CA SER A 42 -11.83 17.61 -2.48
C SER A 42 -10.64 18.03 -1.60
N ASP A 43 -10.50 19.33 -1.30
CA ASP A 43 -9.48 19.86 -0.40
C ASP A 43 -9.65 19.38 1.05
N LYS A 44 -10.87 19.01 1.45
CA LYS A 44 -11.19 18.48 2.79
C LYS A 44 -10.97 16.99 2.92
N TYR A 45 -10.84 16.24 1.81
CA TYR A 45 -10.75 14.77 1.85
C TYR A 45 -9.57 14.28 2.69
N GLY A 46 -8.45 14.99 2.63
CA GLY A 46 -7.31 14.69 3.48
C GLY A 46 -7.66 14.65 4.97
N GLN A 47 -8.33 15.68 5.48
CA GLN A 47 -8.67 15.78 6.91
C GLN A 47 -9.66 14.69 7.31
N ILE A 48 -10.61 14.39 6.41
CA ILE A 48 -11.59 13.32 6.58
C ILE A 48 -10.89 11.96 6.69
N ILE A 49 -9.92 11.67 5.81
CA ILE A 49 -9.13 10.42 5.85
C ILE A 49 -8.42 10.26 7.19
N GLU A 50 -7.74 11.31 7.67
CA GLU A 50 -7.01 11.29 8.94
C GLU A 50 -7.90 11.13 10.17
N HIS A 51 -9.10 11.71 10.13
CA HIS A 51 -10.08 11.62 11.19
C HIS A 51 -10.76 10.25 11.22
N LYS A 52 -11.19 9.75 10.06
CA LYS A 52 -11.93 8.49 9.92
C LYS A 52 -11.05 7.26 10.13
N LYS A 53 -9.76 7.33 9.76
CA LYS A 53 -8.78 6.23 9.94
C LYS A 53 -9.31 4.89 9.42
N ASN A 54 -9.91 4.94 8.23
CA ASN A 54 -10.62 3.81 7.64
C ASN A 54 -10.08 3.54 6.24
N TRP A 55 -9.80 2.26 5.95
CA TRP A 55 -9.19 1.84 4.69
C TRP A 55 -10.02 2.21 3.45
N PRO A 56 -11.30 1.81 3.33
CA PRO A 56 -12.13 2.22 2.19
C PRO A 56 -12.14 3.73 1.94
N ILE A 57 -12.21 4.54 3.00
CA ILE A 57 -12.18 6.01 2.88
C ILE A 57 -10.82 6.49 2.34
N LEU A 58 -9.69 5.97 2.87
CA LEU A 58 -8.35 6.25 2.34
C LEU A 58 -8.24 5.82 0.87
N TYR A 59 -8.67 4.60 0.55
CA TYR A 59 -8.56 3.99 -0.77
C TYR A 59 -9.32 4.77 -1.84
N HIS A 60 -10.56 5.18 -1.56
CA HIS A 60 -11.40 5.83 -2.56
C HIS A 60 -11.20 7.35 -2.64
N LEU A 61 -10.80 8.03 -1.56
CA LEU A 61 -10.72 9.50 -1.54
C LEU A 61 -9.31 10.07 -1.68
N SER A 62 -8.26 9.27 -1.42
CA SER A 62 -6.89 9.80 -1.45
C SER A 62 -6.46 10.22 -2.86
N PRO A 63 -5.94 11.45 -3.04
CA PRO A 63 -5.42 11.90 -4.34
C PRO A 63 -4.17 11.13 -4.77
N LEU A 64 -3.46 10.49 -3.84
CA LEU A 64 -2.25 9.70 -4.13
C LEU A 64 -2.51 8.51 -5.05
N ARG A 65 -3.77 8.03 -5.11
CA ARG A 65 -4.23 7.03 -6.09
C ARG A 65 -3.94 7.47 -7.53
N GLY A 66 -4.04 8.76 -7.81
CA GLY A 66 -3.84 9.34 -9.13
C GLY A 66 -2.41 9.21 -9.66
N ASN A 67 -1.42 8.99 -8.78
CA ASN A 67 -0.01 8.89 -9.17
C ASN A 67 0.21 7.81 -10.24
N ILE A 68 -0.56 6.72 -10.21
CA ILE A 68 -0.41 5.59 -11.13
C ILE A 68 -0.64 5.97 -12.61
N VAL A 69 -1.38 7.06 -12.88
CA VAL A 69 -1.67 7.56 -14.24
C VAL A 69 -1.12 8.96 -14.51
N GLU A 70 -0.75 9.71 -13.48
CA GLU A 70 -0.36 11.12 -13.64
C GLU A 70 0.91 11.30 -14.48
N TRP A 71 1.87 10.37 -14.36
CA TRP A 71 3.13 10.38 -15.12
C TRP A 71 2.97 10.12 -16.62
N LEU A 72 1.84 9.55 -17.05
CA LEU A 72 1.60 9.28 -18.47
C LEU A 72 1.58 10.61 -19.25
N PRO A 73 2.20 10.68 -20.45
CA PRO A 73 2.19 11.87 -21.29
C PRO A 73 0.85 12.01 -22.02
N ILE A 74 -0.23 12.13 -21.25
CA ILE A 74 -1.58 12.45 -21.72
C ILE A 74 -1.73 13.97 -21.81
N SER A 75 -2.29 14.46 -22.91
CA SER A 75 -2.47 15.87 -23.21
C SER A 75 -3.93 16.25 -23.49
N LYS A 76 -4.21 17.56 -23.59
CA LYS A 76 -5.57 18.07 -23.82
C LYS A 76 -6.15 17.75 -25.20
N THR A 77 -5.34 17.20 -26.10
CA THR A 77 -5.83 16.70 -27.39
C THR A 77 -6.30 15.25 -27.32
N ASP A 78 -5.95 14.53 -26.26
CA ASP A 78 -6.11 13.09 -26.20
C ASP A 78 -7.51 12.70 -25.72
N LYS A 79 -7.98 11.58 -26.25
CA LYS A 79 -9.22 10.90 -25.87
C LYS A 79 -8.89 9.66 -25.05
N VAL A 80 -9.45 9.56 -23.85
CA VAL A 80 -9.13 8.52 -22.88
C VAL A 80 -10.36 7.69 -22.53
N LEU A 81 -10.18 6.38 -22.47
CA LEU A 81 -11.14 5.41 -21.94
C LEU A 81 -10.63 4.85 -20.61
N GLU A 82 -11.39 5.01 -19.54
CA GLU A 82 -11.15 4.41 -18.23
C GLU A 82 -12.16 3.27 -18.01
N ILE A 83 -11.70 2.02 -18.06
CA ILE A 83 -12.55 0.85 -17.81
C ILE A 83 -12.44 0.51 -16.31
N GLY A 84 -13.58 0.38 -15.63
CA GLY A 84 -13.66 0.14 -14.18
C GLY A 84 -13.33 1.37 -13.35
N SER A 85 -13.95 2.50 -13.66
CA SER A 85 -13.64 3.80 -13.02
C SER A 85 -13.99 3.87 -11.52
N GLY A 86 -14.86 2.97 -11.03
CA GLY A 86 -15.26 2.86 -9.65
C GLY A 86 -15.73 4.19 -9.06
N CYS A 87 -15.29 4.48 -7.83
CA CYS A 87 -15.58 5.73 -7.12
C CYS A 87 -14.80 6.95 -7.68
N GLY A 88 -14.10 6.83 -8.81
CA GLY A 88 -13.43 7.94 -9.49
C GLY A 88 -12.11 8.42 -8.88
N ALA A 89 -11.39 7.54 -8.18
CA ALA A 89 -10.14 7.89 -7.49
C ALA A 89 -9.03 8.35 -8.44
N ILE A 90 -9.01 7.83 -9.67
CA ILE A 90 -8.05 8.21 -10.72
C ILE A 90 -8.70 9.04 -11.84
N THR A 91 -10.03 8.97 -12.00
CA THR A 91 -10.81 9.71 -13.00
C THR A 91 -10.48 11.21 -13.00
N GLY A 92 -10.38 11.83 -11.81
CA GLY A 92 -10.07 13.25 -11.69
C GLY A 92 -8.69 13.62 -12.26
N THR A 93 -7.71 12.73 -12.09
CA THR A 93 -6.35 12.90 -12.65
C THR A 93 -6.35 12.75 -14.17
N LEU A 94 -7.05 11.74 -14.70
CA LEU A 94 -7.18 11.55 -16.16
C LEU A 94 -7.89 12.74 -16.81
N SER A 95 -9.03 13.17 -16.25
CA SER A 95 -9.81 14.32 -16.72
C SER A 95 -8.99 15.62 -16.71
N ALA A 96 -8.13 15.81 -15.70
CA ALA A 96 -7.25 16.96 -15.64
C ALA A 96 -6.25 17.02 -16.81
N LYS A 97 -5.86 15.88 -17.38
CA LYS A 97 -4.87 15.79 -18.46
C LYS A 97 -5.50 15.75 -19.85
N CYS A 98 -6.53 14.94 -20.05
CA CYS A 98 -7.12 14.69 -21.38
C CYS A 98 -8.13 15.76 -21.85
N GLY A 99 -8.44 15.72 -23.15
CA GLY A 99 -9.50 16.52 -23.77
C GLY A 99 -10.89 15.89 -23.60
N GLN A 100 -10.98 14.56 -23.63
CA GLN A 100 -12.22 13.81 -23.43
C GLN A 100 -11.96 12.53 -22.64
N LEU A 101 -12.77 12.28 -21.61
CA LEU A 101 -12.72 11.08 -20.80
C LEU A 101 -14.05 10.32 -20.87
N THR A 102 -13.99 9.06 -21.29
CA THR A 102 -15.09 8.10 -21.16
C THR A 102 -14.76 7.12 -20.05
N CYS A 103 -15.64 6.99 -19.06
CA CYS A 103 -15.51 6.03 -17.98
C CYS A 103 -16.55 4.92 -18.16
N VAL A 104 -16.19 3.67 -17.85
CA VAL A 104 -17.12 2.55 -17.77
C VAL A 104 -17.09 2.00 -16.35
N ASP A 105 -18.26 1.81 -15.75
CA ASP A 105 -18.40 1.10 -14.47
C ASP A 105 -19.76 0.42 -14.41
N LEU A 106 -19.87 -0.67 -13.66
CA LEU A 106 -21.10 -1.46 -13.56
C LEU A 106 -21.97 -1.09 -12.35
N SER A 107 -21.40 -0.37 -11.37
CA SER A 107 -22.08 0.02 -10.13
C SER A 107 -22.59 1.45 -10.21
N LYS A 108 -23.91 1.63 -10.07
CA LYS A 108 -24.54 2.95 -10.04
C LYS A 108 -24.05 3.74 -8.85
N LYS A 109 -23.96 3.11 -7.67
CA LYS A 109 -23.50 3.79 -6.46
C LYS A 109 -22.08 4.35 -6.63
N ARG A 110 -21.14 3.55 -7.13
CA ARG A 110 -19.76 4.00 -7.39
C ARG A 110 -19.70 5.07 -8.47
N SER A 111 -20.48 4.92 -9.53
CA SER A 111 -20.61 5.92 -10.60
C SER A 111 -21.15 7.26 -10.09
N LEU A 112 -22.12 7.24 -9.16
CA LEU A 112 -22.61 8.44 -8.51
C LEU A 112 -21.53 9.10 -7.65
N ILE A 113 -20.76 8.33 -6.88
CA ILE A 113 -19.61 8.86 -6.12
C ILE A 113 -18.63 9.55 -7.07
N ASN A 114 -18.28 8.89 -8.19
CA ASN A 114 -17.40 9.44 -9.22
C ASN A 114 -17.97 10.74 -9.83
N ALA A 115 -19.26 10.75 -10.16
CA ALA A 115 -19.90 11.92 -10.74
C ALA A 115 -19.94 13.10 -9.76
N TYR A 116 -20.29 12.88 -8.48
CA TYR A 116 -20.33 13.96 -7.48
C TYR A 116 -18.95 14.53 -7.14
N ARG A 117 -17.92 13.68 -6.98
CA ARG A 117 -16.57 14.17 -6.68
C ARG A 117 -15.94 14.96 -7.83
N ASN A 118 -16.35 14.67 -9.07
CA ASN A 118 -15.83 15.30 -10.28
C ASN A 118 -16.83 16.29 -10.90
N LYS A 119 -17.93 16.64 -10.20
CA LYS A 119 -19.10 17.37 -10.73
C LYS A 119 -18.79 18.65 -11.53
N ASP A 120 -17.64 19.28 -11.29
CA ASP A 120 -17.24 20.53 -11.94
C ASP A 120 -16.47 20.32 -13.26
N ARG A 121 -16.09 19.08 -13.59
CA ARG A 121 -15.41 18.72 -14.84
C ARG A 121 -16.39 18.66 -16.01
N ASP A 122 -16.01 19.17 -17.17
CA ASP A 122 -16.83 19.28 -18.38
C ASP A 122 -16.55 18.20 -19.42
N ASN A 123 -15.49 17.41 -19.24
CA ASN A 123 -14.99 16.45 -20.23
C ASN A 123 -15.23 14.98 -19.87
N ILE A 124 -16.06 14.68 -18.88
CA ILE A 124 -16.29 13.30 -18.40
C ILE A 124 -17.68 12.80 -18.82
N THR A 125 -17.70 11.60 -19.39
CA THR A 125 -18.92 10.80 -19.58
C THR A 125 -18.74 9.44 -18.90
N ILE A 126 -19.64 9.09 -17.99
CA ILE A 126 -19.67 7.78 -17.31
C ILE A 126 -20.76 6.93 -17.95
N LYS A 127 -20.38 5.81 -18.57
CA LYS A 127 -21.28 4.81 -19.13
C LYS A 127 -21.50 3.70 -18.10
N LEU A 128 -22.72 3.61 -17.58
CA LEU A 128 -23.10 2.67 -16.54
C LEU A 128 -23.60 1.36 -17.16
N GLY A 129 -22.91 0.26 -16.86
CA GLY A 129 -23.27 -1.09 -17.32
C GLY A 129 -22.10 -2.06 -17.25
N ASN A 130 -22.37 -3.35 -17.49
CA ASN A 130 -21.28 -4.32 -17.69
C ASN A 130 -20.48 -3.91 -18.94
N PHE A 131 -19.15 -4.09 -18.89
CA PHE A 131 -18.28 -3.72 -20.00
C PHE A 131 -18.71 -4.35 -21.34
N GLN A 132 -19.13 -5.62 -21.38
CA GLN A 132 -19.58 -6.26 -22.62
C GLN A 132 -20.82 -5.61 -23.23
N ASP A 133 -21.73 -5.12 -22.40
CA ASP A 133 -22.95 -4.46 -22.88
C ASP A 133 -22.67 -3.04 -23.37
N VAL A 134 -21.72 -2.36 -22.73
CA VAL A 134 -21.32 -1.00 -23.04
C VAL A 134 -20.39 -0.91 -24.25
N GLU A 135 -19.49 -1.90 -24.41
CA GLU A 135 -18.43 -1.91 -25.43
C GLU A 135 -18.91 -1.62 -26.87
N PRO A 136 -20.03 -2.18 -27.34
CA PRO A 136 -20.51 -1.91 -28.70
C PRO A 136 -20.89 -0.43 -28.94
N SER A 137 -21.07 0.35 -27.88
CA SER A 137 -21.36 1.79 -27.92
C SER A 137 -20.14 2.69 -27.75
N LEU A 138 -18.95 2.11 -27.52
CA LEU A 138 -17.71 2.86 -27.33
C LEU A 138 -17.11 3.29 -28.67
N ASP A 139 -16.45 4.44 -28.65
CA ASP A 139 -15.74 4.95 -29.82
C ASP A 139 -14.49 4.11 -30.13
N THR A 140 -13.93 4.23 -31.34
CA THR A 140 -12.81 3.39 -31.80
C THR A 140 -11.53 4.16 -32.07
N ASP A 141 -11.33 5.27 -31.37
CA ASP A 141 -10.26 6.25 -31.60
C ASP A 141 -9.70 6.79 -30.27
N TYR A 142 -9.60 5.94 -29.23
CA TYR A 142 -8.98 6.34 -27.97
C TYR A 142 -7.46 6.33 -28.05
N ASP A 143 -6.82 7.42 -27.63
CA ASP A 143 -5.36 7.54 -27.53
C ASP A 143 -4.81 6.75 -26.32
N TYR A 144 -5.59 6.66 -25.24
CA TYR A 144 -5.28 5.83 -24.08
C TYR A 144 -6.50 5.05 -23.60
N ILE A 145 -6.28 3.77 -23.31
CA ILE A 145 -7.25 2.92 -22.60
C ILE A 145 -6.60 2.46 -21.29
N CYS A 146 -7.23 2.77 -20.15
CA CYS A 146 -6.72 2.48 -18.82
C CYS A 146 -7.53 1.37 -18.14
N LEU A 147 -6.84 0.35 -17.62
CA LEU A 147 -7.36 -0.75 -16.81
C LEU A 147 -6.53 -0.83 -15.51
N ILE A 148 -6.95 -0.08 -14.48
CA ILE A 148 -6.19 0.07 -13.23
C ILE A 148 -6.90 -0.69 -12.11
N GLY A 149 -6.42 -1.88 -11.76
CA GLY A 149 -7.09 -2.78 -10.80
C GLY A 149 -8.43 -3.32 -11.34
N VAL A 150 -8.42 -3.74 -12.61
CA VAL A 150 -9.61 -4.20 -13.36
C VAL A 150 -9.31 -5.45 -14.17
N PHE A 151 -8.12 -5.55 -14.76
CA PHE A 151 -7.77 -6.66 -15.65
C PHE A 151 -7.87 -8.01 -14.94
N GLU A 152 -7.63 -8.06 -13.63
CA GLU A 152 -7.72 -9.25 -12.78
C GLU A 152 -9.13 -9.87 -12.73
N TYR A 153 -10.16 -9.04 -12.95
CA TYR A 153 -11.57 -9.43 -12.98
C TYR A 153 -12.03 -9.88 -14.37
N GLY A 154 -11.13 -10.10 -15.33
CA GLY A 154 -11.47 -10.51 -16.69
C GLY A 154 -12.46 -11.69 -16.75
N LYS A 155 -12.31 -12.70 -15.89
CA LYS A 155 -13.24 -13.84 -15.76
C LYS A 155 -14.66 -13.46 -15.29
N ALA A 156 -14.80 -12.38 -14.53
CA ALA A 156 -16.09 -11.90 -14.06
C ALA A 156 -16.82 -11.07 -15.14
N TYR A 157 -16.06 -10.39 -16.00
CA TYR A 157 -16.62 -9.48 -17.01
C TYR A 157 -16.73 -10.08 -18.40
N ILE A 158 -15.91 -11.07 -18.75
CA ILE A 158 -15.79 -11.60 -20.11
C ILE A 158 -16.22 -13.07 -20.14
N ASP A 159 -17.29 -13.34 -20.89
CA ASP A 159 -17.83 -14.68 -21.12
C ASP A 159 -17.07 -15.36 -22.26
N SER A 160 -15.95 -16.00 -21.90
CA SER A 160 -15.06 -16.69 -22.84
C SER A 160 -14.20 -17.71 -22.10
N ASP A 161 -13.82 -18.78 -22.81
CA ASP A 161 -12.84 -19.76 -22.32
C ASP A 161 -11.46 -19.12 -22.08
N ASN A 162 -11.12 -18.06 -22.83
CA ASN A 162 -9.88 -17.29 -22.70
C ASN A 162 -10.22 -15.82 -22.41
N PRO A 163 -10.71 -15.51 -21.19
CA PRO A 163 -11.35 -14.23 -20.90
C PRO A 163 -10.37 -13.05 -20.99
N TYR A 164 -9.10 -13.24 -20.62
CA TYR A 164 -8.10 -12.17 -20.60
C TYR A 164 -7.63 -11.82 -22.01
N GLU A 165 -7.34 -12.81 -22.85
CA GLU A 165 -7.03 -12.62 -24.28
C GLU A 165 -8.22 -12.03 -25.03
N THR A 166 -9.43 -12.49 -24.71
CA THR A 166 -10.65 -11.96 -25.31
C THR A 166 -10.85 -10.50 -24.91
N PHE A 167 -10.67 -10.16 -23.64
CA PHE A 167 -10.74 -8.79 -23.14
C PHE A 167 -9.75 -7.89 -23.90
N LEU A 168 -8.50 -8.32 -23.99
CA LEU A 168 -7.43 -7.55 -24.62
C LEU A 168 -7.69 -7.34 -26.12
N ASN A 169 -8.18 -8.37 -26.82
CA ASN A 169 -8.55 -8.28 -28.23
C ASN A 169 -9.77 -7.39 -28.48
N ILE A 170 -10.70 -7.31 -27.53
CA ILE A 170 -11.82 -6.38 -27.59
C ILE A 170 -11.31 -4.94 -27.48
N ILE A 171 -10.61 -4.59 -26.40
CA ILE A 171 -10.16 -3.21 -26.15
C ILE A 171 -9.20 -2.68 -27.22
N LYS A 172 -8.40 -3.55 -27.84
CA LYS A 172 -7.51 -3.17 -28.96
C LYS A 172 -8.25 -2.56 -30.15
N LYS A 173 -9.51 -2.97 -30.39
CA LYS A 173 -10.34 -2.43 -31.48
C LYS A 173 -10.72 -0.97 -31.27
N HIS A 174 -10.61 -0.49 -30.02
CA HIS A 174 -10.99 0.85 -29.64
C HIS A 174 -9.83 1.87 -29.67
N LEU A 175 -8.61 1.41 -29.99
CA LEU A 175 -7.43 2.27 -30.03
C LEU A 175 -7.36 3.11 -31.30
N ALA A 176 -7.05 4.39 -31.14
CA ALA A 176 -6.53 5.21 -32.23
C ALA A 176 -5.19 4.65 -32.75
N PRO A 177 -4.80 4.97 -34.01
CA PRO A 177 -3.45 4.71 -34.48
C PRO A 177 -2.39 5.35 -33.56
N GLY A 178 -1.49 4.54 -33.00
CA GLY A 178 -0.48 5.00 -32.03
C GLY A 178 -1.00 5.12 -30.59
N GLY A 179 -2.26 4.77 -30.34
CA GLY A 179 -2.83 4.71 -29.00
C GLY A 179 -2.21 3.62 -28.14
N ARG A 180 -2.38 3.74 -26.82
CA ARG A 180 -1.76 2.87 -25.81
C ARG A 180 -2.80 2.26 -24.87
N ILE A 181 -2.48 1.07 -24.34
CA ILE A 181 -3.25 0.46 -23.25
C ILE A 181 -2.37 0.45 -22.00
N ALA A 182 -2.88 1.02 -20.92
CA ALA A 182 -2.23 1.06 -19.61
C ALA A 182 -2.93 0.09 -18.65
N ILE A 183 -2.22 -0.96 -18.23
CA ILE A 183 -2.73 -1.97 -17.31
C ILE A 183 -1.93 -1.89 -16.01
N ALA A 184 -2.59 -1.71 -14.87
CA ALA A 184 -1.96 -1.81 -13.56
C ALA A 184 -2.64 -2.90 -12.73
N ILE A 185 -1.84 -3.82 -12.19
CA ILE A 185 -2.34 -5.02 -11.51
C ILE A 185 -1.32 -5.52 -10.48
N GLU A 186 -1.81 -6.20 -9.45
CA GLU A 186 -1.01 -6.99 -8.52
C GLU A 186 -0.17 -8.05 -9.24
N ASN A 187 1.04 -8.29 -8.73
CA ASN A 187 1.84 -9.45 -9.11
C ASN A 187 1.59 -10.56 -8.09
N ARG A 188 1.05 -11.70 -8.50
CA ARG A 188 0.76 -12.83 -7.59
C ARG A 188 1.98 -13.36 -6.83
N MET A 189 3.20 -13.09 -7.34
CA MET A 189 4.49 -13.44 -6.71
C MET A 189 5.14 -12.25 -5.98
N GLY A 190 4.42 -11.15 -5.78
CA GLY A 190 4.91 -9.97 -5.07
C GLY A 190 5.47 -10.30 -3.70
N LEU A 191 6.62 -9.72 -3.35
CA LEU A 191 7.32 -10.02 -2.10
C LEU A 191 6.43 -9.82 -0.87
N LYS A 192 5.50 -8.87 -0.90
CA LYS A 192 4.58 -8.61 0.22
C LYS A 192 3.79 -9.85 0.66
N TYR A 193 3.40 -10.72 -0.28
CA TYR A 193 2.64 -11.93 0.04
C TYR A 193 3.54 -12.98 0.70
N LEU A 194 4.78 -13.12 0.23
CA LEU A 194 5.80 -13.95 0.89
C LEU A 194 6.18 -13.39 2.26
N ALA A 195 6.08 -12.07 2.45
CA ALA A 195 6.34 -11.38 3.72
C ALA A 195 5.16 -11.44 4.70
N GLY A 196 4.06 -12.10 4.32
CA GLY A 196 2.92 -12.41 5.20
C GLY A 196 1.70 -11.49 5.05
N CYS A 197 1.60 -10.69 3.98
CA CYS A 197 0.33 -10.06 3.60
C CYS A 197 -0.66 -11.09 3.04
N GLN A 198 -1.94 -10.92 3.34
CA GLN A 198 -3.02 -11.65 2.69
C GLN A 198 -3.19 -11.18 1.23
N GLU A 199 -3.71 -12.06 0.38
CA GLU A 199 -4.02 -11.77 -1.01
C GLU A 199 -5.15 -10.73 -1.09
N ASP A 200 -4.99 -9.72 -1.96
CA ASP A 200 -5.81 -8.49 -1.92
C ASP A 200 -7.32 -8.76 -2.20
N HIS A 201 -7.65 -9.76 -3.01
CA HIS A 201 -8.99 -10.00 -3.51
C HIS A 201 -9.74 -11.05 -2.68
N LEU A 202 -9.09 -12.16 -2.36
CA LEU A 202 -9.70 -13.26 -1.60
C LEU A 202 -9.52 -13.10 -0.08
N GLY A 203 -8.58 -12.27 0.37
CA GLY A 203 -8.30 -12.05 1.79
C GLY A 203 -7.71 -13.28 2.50
N THR A 204 -7.20 -14.24 1.73
CA THR A 204 -6.57 -15.47 2.20
C THR A 204 -5.06 -15.41 2.05
N TYR A 205 -4.33 -16.19 2.84
CA TYR A 205 -2.88 -16.29 2.69
C TYR A 205 -2.52 -17.15 1.48
N PHE A 206 -1.48 -16.76 0.74
CA PHE A 206 -0.83 -17.53 -0.33
C PHE A 206 -1.67 -17.91 -1.55
N SER A 207 -2.96 -17.59 -1.63
CA SER A 207 -3.81 -18.02 -2.75
C SER A 207 -3.28 -17.62 -4.13
N GLY A 208 -2.70 -16.42 -4.28
CA GLY A 208 -2.06 -16.02 -5.54
C GLY A 208 -0.77 -16.80 -5.86
N ILE A 209 0.03 -17.10 -4.82
CA ILE A 209 1.28 -17.88 -4.94
C ILE A 209 0.97 -19.34 -5.32
N GLU A 210 -0.08 -19.90 -4.76
CA GLU A 210 -0.55 -21.27 -5.00
C GLU A 210 -1.42 -21.42 -6.26
N ASP A 211 -1.56 -20.33 -7.04
CA ASP A 211 -2.33 -20.31 -8.28
C ASP A 211 -3.84 -20.60 -8.10
N TYR A 212 -4.39 -20.09 -6.99
CA TYR A 212 -5.82 -20.05 -6.69
C TYR A 212 -6.50 -21.45 -6.71
N PRO A 213 -6.06 -22.40 -5.84
CA PRO A 213 -6.56 -23.78 -5.85
C PRO A 213 -8.05 -23.89 -5.56
N ASP A 214 -8.58 -22.99 -4.73
CA ASP A 214 -10.01 -22.94 -4.37
C ASP A 214 -10.89 -22.22 -5.41
N GLY A 215 -10.32 -21.82 -6.55
CA GLY A 215 -11.07 -21.20 -7.63
C GLY A 215 -11.23 -19.68 -7.50
N GLY A 216 -12.46 -19.17 -7.54
CA GLY A 216 -12.76 -17.73 -7.56
C GLY A 216 -12.69 -17.07 -8.95
N VAL A 217 -13.30 -15.89 -9.07
CA VAL A 217 -13.43 -15.14 -10.34
C VAL A 217 -12.28 -14.17 -10.63
N VAL A 218 -11.35 -13.99 -9.69
CA VAL A 218 -10.22 -13.06 -9.85
C VAL A 218 -8.95 -13.84 -10.15
N ARG A 219 -8.13 -13.36 -11.10
CA ARG A 219 -6.75 -13.86 -11.30
C ARG A 219 -5.80 -12.70 -11.49
N THR A 220 -4.68 -12.76 -10.77
CA THR A 220 -3.53 -11.91 -11.00
C THR A 220 -2.41 -12.73 -11.64
N PHE A 221 -1.41 -12.07 -12.21
CA PHE A 221 -0.44 -12.70 -13.10
C PHE A 221 0.99 -12.38 -12.71
N THR A 222 1.89 -13.31 -13.01
CA THR A 222 3.33 -13.02 -13.05
C THR A 222 3.67 -12.32 -14.36
N ARG A 223 4.87 -11.72 -14.46
CA ARG A 223 5.36 -11.15 -15.71
C ARG A 223 5.27 -12.14 -16.89
N PRO A 224 5.79 -13.38 -16.82
CA PRO A 224 5.63 -14.35 -17.91
C PRO A 224 4.18 -14.62 -18.30
N GLY A 225 3.27 -14.67 -17.32
CA GLY A 225 1.84 -14.85 -17.59
C GLY A 225 1.23 -13.68 -18.38
N LEU A 226 1.60 -12.44 -18.06
CA LEU A 226 1.18 -11.26 -18.83
C LEU A 226 1.80 -11.26 -20.24
N GLU A 227 3.08 -11.63 -20.36
CA GLU A 227 3.77 -11.74 -21.64
C GLU A 227 3.13 -12.81 -22.54
N ASP A 228 2.74 -13.95 -21.98
CA ASP A 228 2.03 -15.01 -22.72
C ASP A 228 0.65 -14.54 -23.21
N ILE A 229 -0.12 -13.85 -22.37
CA ILE A 229 -1.42 -13.26 -22.77
C ILE A 229 -1.23 -12.25 -23.92
N MET A 230 -0.26 -11.35 -23.80
CA MET A 230 0.06 -10.36 -24.84
C MET A 230 0.49 -11.03 -26.15
N LYS A 231 1.37 -12.03 -26.06
CA LYS A 231 1.83 -12.82 -27.21
C LYS A 231 0.67 -13.53 -27.90
N ASN A 232 -0.25 -14.13 -27.14
CA ASN A 232 -1.45 -14.80 -27.68
C ASN A 232 -2.43 -13.81 -28.35
N CYS A 233 -2.28 -12.51 -28.09
CA CYS A 233 -3.03 -11.44 -28.73
C CYS A 233 -2.23 -10.74 -29.86
N ASP A 234 -1.15 -11.34 -30.35
CA ASP A 234 -0.25 -10.77 -31.36
C ASP A 234 0.32 -9.38 -30.98
N ILE A 235 0.57 -9.16 -29.68
CA ILE A 235 1.15 -7.92 -29.15
C ILE A 235 2.64 -8.14 -28.92
N SER A 236 3.45 -7.34 -29.58
CA SER A 236 4.92 -7.37 -29.47
C SER A 236 5.53 -6.06 -28.96
N SER A 237 4.75 -4.98 -28.91
CA SER A 237 5.19 -3.68 -28.39
C SER A 237 4.56 -3.43 -27.04
N TYR A 238 5.38 -3.55 -25.99
CA TYR A 238 5.00 -3.25 -24.62
C TYR A 238 6.22 -2.94 -23.75
N SER A 239 5.99 -2.22 -22.65
CA SER A 239 6.99 -1.89 -21.64
C SER A 239 6.48 -2.25 -20.24
N PHE A 240 7.37 -2.80 -19.41
CA PHE A 240 7.10 -3.07 -18.00
C PHE A 240 7.61 -1.96 -17.10
N TYR A 241 6.72 -1.56 -16.19
CA TYR A 241 6.99 -0.66 -15.09
C TYR A 241 6.62 -1.32 -13.76
N TYR A 242 7.24 -0.86 -12.68
CA TYR A 242 7.11 -1.44 -11.34
C TYR A 242 6.73 -0.34 -10.35
N PRO A 243 5.43 -0.14 -10.12
CA PRO A 243 4.93 0.75 -9.09
C PRO A 243 5.37 0.29 -7.69
N TYR A 244 5.89 1.23 -6.90
CA TYR A 244 6.37 1.00 -5.54
C TYR A 244 5.68 1.95 -4.55
N PRO A 245 5.20 1.44 -3.39
CA PRO A 245 5.28 0.06 -2.87
C PRO A 245 4.37 -0.93 -3.59
N ASP A 246 3.34 -0.44 -4.27
CA ASP A 246 2.44 -1.14 -5.17
C ASP A 246 1.73 -0.12 -6.08
N TYR A 247 0.85 -0.58 -6.99
CA TYR A 247 0.12 0.34 -7.87
C TYR A 247 -0.97 1.14 -7.13
N LYS A 248 -1.36 0.74 -5.92
CA LYS A 248 -2.47 1.37 -5.20
C LYS A 248 -2.05 2.72 -4.64
N PHE A 249 -0.90 2.77 -3.98
CA PHE A 249 -0.35 4.00 -3.40
C PHE A 249 1.07 4.25 -3.88
N MET A 250 1.24 4.19 -5.20
CA MET A 250 2.52 4.40 -5.84
C MET A 250 3.07 5.79 -5.50
N HIS A 251 4.28 5.83 -4.97
CA HIS A 251 5.05 7.07 -4.86
C HIS A 251 6.36 7.00 -5.66
N THR A 252 6.78 5.81 -6.08
CA THR A 252 7.91 5.65 -7.01
C THR A 252 7.53 4.65 -8.10
N LEU A 253 7.88 4.96 -9.34
CA LEU A 253 7.73 4.11 -10.52
C LEU A 253 9.12 3.74 -11.03
N PHE A 254 9.41 2.45 -11.10
CA PHE A 254 10.61 1.93 -11.78
C PHE A 254 10.24 1.36 -13.15
N SER A 255 11.23 1.09 -13.99
CA SER A 255 11.04 0.41 -15.29
C SER A 255 12.18 -0.57 -15.56
N ASP A 256 12.06 -1.37 -16.63
CA ASP A 256 13.17 -2.20 -17.11
C ASP A 256 14.45 -1.40 -17.40
N LYS A 257 14.33 -0.10 -17.70
CA LYS A 257 15.46 0.80 -17.96
C LYS A 257 16.02 1.47 -16.70
N ARG A 258 15.27 1.45 -15.59
CA ARG A 258 15.70 1.96 -14.28
C ARG A 258 15.08 1.14 -13.16
N LEU A 259 15.76 0.05 -12.82
CA LEU A 259 15.46 -0.78 -11.66
C LEU A 259 15.93 -0.10 -10.36
N PRO A 260 15.33 -0.40 -9.19
CA PRO A 260 15.77 0.13 -7.90
C PRO A 260 17.21 -0.27 -7.58
N ASN A 261 17.94 0.61 -6.89
CA ASN A 261 19.22 0.28 -6.28
C ASN A 261 19.02 -0.26 -4.86
N ILE A 262 20.05 -0.95 -4.34
CA ILE A 262 20.10 -1.37 -2.94
C ILE A 262 19.87 -0.14 -2.03
N GLY A 263 19.00 -0.28 -1.05
CA GLY A 263 18.64 0.78 -0.11
C GLY A 263 17.50 1.69 -0.55
N GLU A 264 17.01 1.61 -1.80
CA GLU A 264 15.91 2.48 -2.26
C GLU A 264 14.52 2.04 -1.77
N LEU A 265 14.33 0.75 -1.45
CA LEU A 265 13.02 0.17 -1.12
C LEU A 265 12.82 0.05 0.40
N THR A 266 12.49 1.16 1.07
CA THR A 266 12.43 1.24 2.54
C THR A 266 11.03 1.34 3.15
N THR A 267 9.99 1.64 2.37
CA THR A 267 8.61 1.87 2.85
C THR A 267 7.66 0.71 2.53
N ASN A 268 8.02 -0.49 3.01
CA ASN A 268 7.37 -1.75 2.59
C ASN A 268 6.12 -2.13 3.41
N LEU A 269 5.97 -1.64 4.65
CA LEU A 269 4.83 -1.98 5.51
C LEU A 269 3.57 -1.19 5.11
N ARG A 270 2.79 -1.76 4.17
CA ARG A 270 1.64 -1.08 3.52
C ARG A 270 0.35 -1.91 3.48
N ASN A 271 0.17 -2.84 4.42
CA ASN A 271 -1.13 -3.47 4.63
C ASN A 271 -2.06 -2.48 5.33
N PHE A 272 -3.12 -2.07 4.65
CA PHE A 272 -4.10 -1.12 5.18
C PHE A 272 -5.47 -1.75 5.39
N ASP A 273 -5.73 -2.89 4.76
CA ASP A 273 -7.03 -3.50 4.61
C ASP A 273 -7.27 -4.65 5.58
N ARG A 274 -6.19 -5.29 6.04
CA ARG A 274 -6.21 -6.52 6.85
C ARG A 274 -4.98 -6.65 7.73
N ASP A 275 -5.10 -7.51 8.74
CA ASP A 275 -3.99 -7.95 9.57
C ASP A 275 -2.94 -8.68 8.72
N ARG A 276 -1.68 -8.65 9.16
CA ARG A 276 -0.61 -9.42 8.52
C ARG A 276 0.31 -10.10 9.52
N ILE A 277 0.94 -11.17 9.07
CA ILE A 277 2.11 -11.71 9.73
C ILE A 277 3.34 -10.98 9.16
N LEU A 278 4.32 -10.67 10.01
CA LEU A 278 5.62 -10.16 9.58
C LEU A 278 6.63 -11.30 9.65
N LEU A 279 6.90 -11.90 8.49
CA LEU A 279 7.75 -13.10 8.36
C LEU A 279 9.24 -12.78 8.33
N PHE A 280 9.63 -11.66 7.71
CA PHE A 280 11.01 -11.21 7.60
C PHE A 280 11.09 -9.70 7.37
N ASP A 281 12.29 -9.13 7.47
CA ASP A 281 12.57 -7.74 7.11
C ASP A 281 12.53 -7.57 5.59
N GLU A 282 11.47 -6.94 5.09
CA GLU A 282 11.25 -6.73 3.66
C GLU A 282 12.31 -5.84 3.01
N LYS A 283 12.91 -4.88 3.73
CA LYS A 283 13.98 -4.03 3.17
C LYS A 283 15.19 -4.89 2.86
N ASN A 284 15.63 -5.71 3.82
CA ASN A 284 16.78 -6.59 3.61
C ASN A 284 16.51 -7.65 2.53
N ALA A 285 15.29 -8.17 2.47
CA ALA A 285 14.88 -9.11 1.43
C ALA A 285 14.90 -8.46 0.03
N PHE A 286 14.34 -7.25 -0.12
CA PHE A 286 14.43 -6.50 -1.36
C PHE A 286 15.88 -6.18 -1.75
N ASP A 287 16.72 -5.75 -0.81
CA ASP A 287 18.14 -5.48 -1.06
C ASP A 287 18.89 -6.72 -1.58
N SER A 288 18.53 -7.92 -1.10
CA SER A 288 19.05 -9.20 -1.61
C SER A 288 18.53 -9.50 -3.02
N ILE A 289 17.22 -9.36 -3.24
CA ILE A 289 16.57 -9.61 -4.54
C ILE A 289 17.11 -8.68 -5.63
N ILE A 290 17.35 -7.41 -5.30
CA ILE A 290 17.94 -6.43 -6.21
C ILE A 290 19.36 -6.84 -6.59
N ARG A 291 20.18 -7.23 -5.61
CA ARG A 291 21.55 -7.70 -5.82
C ARG A 291 21.64 -8.89 -6.78
N ASP A 292 20.66 -9.79 -6.70
CA ASP A 292 20.59 -10.99 -7.53
C ASP A 292 19.85 -10.77 -8.87
N GLY A 293 19.48 -9.51 -9.17
CA GLY A 293 18.80 -9.14 -10.43
C GLY A 293 17.38 -9.68 -10.57
N GLN A 294 16.70 -10.02 -9.45
CA GLN A 294 15.38 -10.66 -9.45
C GLN A 294 14.22 -9.69 -9.16
N PHE A 295 14.48 -8.38 -9.00
CA PHE A 295 13.45 -7.41 -8.62
C PHE A 295 12.20 -7.44 -9.53
N PRO A 296 12.31 -7.46 -10.87
CA PRO A 296 11.14 -7.57 -11.74
C PRO A 296 10.18 -8.72 -11.42
N TYR A 297 10.70 -9.84 -10.91
CA TYR A 297 9.87 -11.00 -10.60
C TYR A 297 9.11 -10.85 -9.28
N PHE A 298 9.69 -10.12 -8.32
CA PHE A 298 9.15 -9.97 -6.96
C PHE A 298 8.56 -8.58 -6.65
N SER A 299 8.49 -7.69 -7.63
CA SER A 299 7.77 -6.42 -7.47
C SER A 299 6.33 -6.70 -7.04
N ASN A 300 5.76 -5.90 -6.14
CA ASN A 300 4.41 -6.18 -5.63
C ASN A 300 3.30 -5.97 -6.68
N SER A 301 3.62 -5.25 -7.76
CA SER A 301 2.67 -4.91 -8.81
C SER A 301 3.41 -4.69 -10.13
N TYR A 302 2.65 -4.75 -11.21
CA TYR A 302 3.08 -4.37 -12.54
C TYR A 302 2.24 -3.21 -13.06
N PHE A 303 2.89 -2.35 -13.82
CA PHE A 303 2.22 -1.47 -14.77
C PHE A 303 2.75 -1.83 -16.16
N VAL A 304 1.87 -2.36 -17.01
CA VAL A 304 2.18 -2.75 -18.38
C VAL A 304 1.62 -1.71 -19.32
N LEU A 305 2.49 -1.10 -20.12
CA LEU A 305 2.09 -0.19 -21.18
C LEU A 305 2.21 -0.92 -22.51
N ILE A 306 1.08 -1.18 -23.17
CA ILE A 306 1.03 -1.74 -24.52
C ILE A 306 1.01 -0.59 -25.53
N GLY A 307 1.86 -0.69 -26.56
CA GLY A 307 2.09 0.35 -27.55
C GLY A 307 3.55 0.79 -27.58
N ASP A 308 3.81 1.94 -28.18
CA ASP A 308 5.17 2.49 -28.26
C ASP A 308 5.68 2.90 -26.86
N ASP A 309 6.97 2.64 -26.66
CA ASP A 309 7.69 2.93 -25.43
C ASP A 309 7.67 4.45 -25.10
N LEU A 310 7.88 4.78 -23.82
CA LEU A 310 7.92 6.17 -23.35
C LEU A 310 9.33 6.56 -22.93
N ASP A 311 9.59 7.87 -22.97
CA ASP A 311 10.88 8.44 -22.54
C ASP A 311 11.04 8.48 -21.01
N ILE A 312 9.93 8.37 -20.27
CA ILE A 312 9.92 8.35 -18.80
C ILE A 312 10.24 6.93 -18.34
N ASN A 313 11.42 6.77 -17.72
CA ASN A 313 11.92 5.48 -17.26
C ASN A 313 11.83 5.32 -15.74
N TYR A 314 11.59 6.41 -15.03
CA TYR A 314 11.44 6.46 -13.58
C TYR A 314 10.63 7.70 -13.22
N ALA A 315 9.79 7.61 -12.19
CA ALA A 315 9.10 8.75 -11.62
C ALA A 315 9.05 8.63 -10.09
N LYS A 316 9.35 9.71 -9.36
CA LYS A 316 9.20 9.78 -7.90
C LYS A 316 8.30 10.94 -7.52
N TYR A 317 7.30 10.66 -6.71
CA TYR A 317 6.33 11.63 -6.22
C TYR A 317 6.69 12.08 -4.82
N SER A 318 6.62 13.39 -4.63
CA SER A 318 6.73 14.08 -3.35
C SER A 318 5.43 14.85 -3.07
N ASN A 319 4.28 14.20 -3.29
CA ASN A 319 2.95 14.82 -3.24
C ASN A 319 2.10 14.37 -2.04
N ASP A 320 2.72 13.67 -1.09
CA ASP A 320 2.27 13.58 0.31
C ASP A 320 2.62 14.84 1.12
N ARG A 321 3.25 15.82 0.46
CA ARG A 321 3.60 17.15 0.97
C ARG A 321 2.45 18.13 0.85
N ASP A 322 2.62 19.31 1.43
CA ASP A 322 1.73 20.45 1.16
C ASP A 322 1.67 20.73 -0.35
N GLU A 323 0.50 21.17 -0.84
CA GLU A 323 0.26 21.41 -2.27
C GLU A 323 1.24 22.44 -2.87
N ASN A 324 1.79 23.34 -2.06
CA ASN A 324 2.82 24.30 -2.47
C ASN A 324 4.17 23.64 -2.80
N TYR A 325 4.42 22.41 -2.34
CA TYR A 325 5.69 21.69 -2.51
C TYR A 325 5.53 20.34 -3.25
N ALA A 326 4.32 20.06 -3.76
CA ALA A 326 4.02 18.82 -4.45
C ALA A 326 4.67 18.76 -5.83
N ILE A 327 5.67 17.90 -5.98
CA ILE A 327 6.42 17.71 -7.24
C ILE A 327 6.53 16.24 -7.63
N ARG A 328 6.80 16.01 -8.91
CA ARG A 328 7.24 14.73 -9.46
C ARG A 328 8.63 14.87 -10.07
N THR A 329 9.52 13.95 -9.78
CA THR A 329 10.85 13.86 -10.38
C THR A 329 10.87 12.70 -11.37
N ASP A 330 11.04 12.99 -12.66
CA ASP A 330 11.17 11.99 -13.71
C ASP A 330 12.65 11.76 -14.03
N MET A 331 13.04 10.52 -14.33
CA MET A 331 14.24 10.26 -15.12
C MET A 331 13.81 10.04 -16.56
N VAL A 332 14.30 10.91 -17.45
CA VAL A 332 13.99 10.88 -18.88
C VAL A 332 15.25 10.56 -19.68
N THR A 333 15.09 9.91 -20.82
CA THR A 333 16.18 9.73 -21.79
C THR A 333 15.90 10.58 -23.02
N LYS A 334 16.71 11.63 -23.23
CA LYS A 334 16.60 12.52 -24.39
C LYS A 334 17.90 12.49 -25.18
N ASP A 335 17.81 12.29 -26.50
CA ASP A 335 18.97 12.16 -27.39
C ASP A 335 20.01 11.11 -26.92
N GLY A 336 19.51 10.02 -26.30
CA GLY A 336 20.33 8.95 -25.76
C GLY A 336 21.06 9.27 -24.45
N LYS A 337 20.81 10.43 -23.83
CA LYS A 337 21.40 10.82 -22.54
C LYS A 337 20.34 10.82 -21.43
N PRO A 338 20.62 10.21 -20.27
CA PRO A 338 19.74 10.32 -19.12
C PRO A 338 19.82 11.73 -18.51
N GLY A 339 18.69 12.19 -18.00
CA GLY A 339 18.57 13.41 -17.22
C GLY A 339 17.38 13.31 -16.26
N TYR A 340 17.31 14.25 -15.32
CA TYR A 340 16.20 14.35 -14.38
C TYR A 340 15.36 15.58 -14.68
N ARG A 341 14.04 15.47 -14.49
CA ARG A 341 13.10 16.58 -14.64
C ARG A 341 12.24 16.68 -13.39
N LYS A 342 12.22 17.85 -12.73
CA LYS A 342 11.28 18.15 -11.64
C LYS A 342 10.07 18.88 -12.23
N VAL A 343 8.88 18.33 -12.01
CA VAL A 343 7.59 18.79 -12.55
C VAL A 343 6.67 19.17 -11.39
N ALA A 344 6.12 20.38 -11.44
CA ALA A 344 5.09 20.86 -10.52
C ALA A 344 3.78 20.07 -10.75
N LEU A 345 3.14 19.61 -9.66
CA LEU A 345 1.88 18.84 -9.74
C LEU A 345 0.62 19.69 -9.59
N SER A 346 0.79 20.97 -9.28
CA SER A 346 -0.29 21.95 -9.11
C SER A 346 0.18 23.34 -9.52
N GLU A 347 -0.76 24.24 -9.81
CA GLU A 347 -0.44 25.66 -10.03
C GLU A 347 0.30 26.28 -8.83
N LYS A 348 -0.01 25.86 -7.59
CA LYS A 348 0.65 26.35 -6.38
C LYS A 348 2.12 25.91 -6.31
N SER A 349 2.40 24.66 -6.69
CA SER A 349 3.77 24.10 -6.66
C SER A 349 4.71 24.65 -7.73
N LYS A 350 4.19 25.35 -8.75
CA LYS A 350 5.03 26.00 -9.78
C LYS A 350 5.98 27.03 -9.18
N ALA A 351 5.53 27.79 -8.20
CA ALA A 351 6.37 28.77 -7.51
C ALA A 351 7.57 28.10 -6.84
N HIS A 352 7.35 26.94 -6.20
CA HIS A 352 8.42 26.14 -5.61
C HIS A 352 9.41 25.65 -6.66
N VAL A 353 8.95 25.02 -7.74
CA VAL A 353 9.84 24.52 -8.81
C VAL A 353 10.64 25.64 -9.46
N ASN A 354 10.02 26.79 -9.75
CA ASN A 354 10.72 27.95 -10.30
C ASN A 354 11.77 28.49 -9.31
N LYS A 355 11.48 28.46 -8.00
CA LYS A 355 12.42 28.89 -6.97
C LYS A 355 13.67 27.99 -6.93
N ILE A 356 13.53 26.67 -7.12
CA ILE A 356 14.68 25.74 -7.19
C ILE A 356 15.65 26.17 -8.30
N TYR A 357 15.15 26.64 -9.45
CA TYR A 357 16.00 27.18 -10.52
C TYR A 357 16.77 28.43 -10.05
N ASP A 358 16.07 29.41 -9.49
CA ASP A 358 16.69 30.66 -9.03
C ASP A 358 17.73 30.42 -7.93
N ASP A 359 17.41 29.54 -6.97
CA ASP A 359 18.32 29.14 -5.90
C ASP A 359 19.55 28.40 -6.45
N GLY A 360 19.36 27.51 -7.43
CA GLY A 360 20.45 26.78 -8.09
C GLY A 360 21.44 27.73 -8.76
N GLN A 361 20.96 28.76 -9.46
CA GLN A 361 21.81 29.79 -10.06
C GLN A 361 22.59 30.58 -8.99
N ALA A 362 21.94 30.90 -7.86
CA ALA A 362 22.58 31.59 -6.74
C ALA A 362 23.65 30.71 -6.05
N LEU A 363 23.40 29.41 -5.88
CA LEU A 363 24.36 28.45 -5.32
C LEU A 363 25.55 28.22 -6.24
N ILE A 364 25.34 28.09 -7.56
CA ILE A 364 26.44 28.01 -8.54
C ILE A 364 27.40 29.21 -8.36
N LYS A 365 26.84 30.42 -8.19
CA LYS A 365 27.64 31.61 -7.92
C LYS A 365 28.30 31.60 -6.54
N ARG A 366 27.63 31.11 -5.50
CA ARG A 366 28.21 30.98 -4.15
C ARG A 366 29.46 30.10 -4.17
N TYR A 367 29.42 29.01 -4.92
CA TYR A 367 30.49 28.00 -4.98
C TYR A 367 31.49 28.20 -6.12
N GLU A 368 31.39 29.30 -6.87
CA GLU A 368 32.32 29.65 -7.94
C GLU A 368 33.75 29.75 -7.39
N GLY A 369 34.66 28.95 -7.95
CA GLY A 369 36.06 28.85 -7.50
C GLY A 369 36.33 27.84 -6.39
N SER A 370 35.32 27.05 -5.98
CA SER A 370 35.49 25.86 -5.14
C SER A 370 35.54 24.58 -5.97
N ASP A 371 35.98 23.48 -5.35
CA ASP A 371 35.93 22.13 -5.96
C ASP A 371 34.55 21.45 -5.83
N LEU A 372 33.55 22.13 -5.25
CA LEU A 372 32.16 21.66 -5.22
C LEU A 372 31.42 22.12 -6.48
N LEU A 373 31.06 21.16 -7.31
CA LEU A 373 30.17 21.40 -8.44
C LEU A 373 28.71 21.40 -7.98
N VAL A 374 28.03 22.54 -8.09
CA VAL A 374 26.56 22.55 -7.98
C VAL A 374 25.98 22.04 -9.29
N CYS A 375 25.11 21.02 -9.21
CA CYS A 375 24.46 20.44 -10.38
C CYS A 375 23.73 21.54 -11.16
N PRO A 376 24.03 21.76 -12.45
CA PRO A 376 23.39 22.83 -13.21
C PRO A 376 21.91 22.49 -13.42
N VAL A 377 21.09 23.55 -13.43
CA VAL A 377 19.64 23.46 -13.64
C VAL A 377 19.25 24.30 -14.84
N GLU A 378 18.39 23.73 -15.68
CA GLU A 378 17.80 24.38 -16.84
C GLU A 378 16.30 24.54 -16.64
N LYS A 379 15.76 25.66 -17.10
CA LYS A 379 14.31 25.89 -17.12
C LYS A 379 13.76 25.44 -18.47
N GLU A 380 12.88 24.44 -18.46
CA GLU A 380 12.20 23.99 -19.69
C GLU A 380 10.96 24.86 -19.94
N GLU A 381 10.05 24.88 -18.97
CA GLU A 381 8.79 25.61 -19.01
C GLU A 381 8.39 26.08 -17.61
N ASP A 382 7.26 26.79 -17.48
CA ASP A 382 6.76 27.18 -16.17
C ASP A 382 6.36 25.96 -15.32
N GLY A 383 7.03 25.80 -14.17
CA GLY A 383 6.84 24.62 -13.31
C GLY A 383 7.58 23.37 -13.76
N ILE A 384 8.50 23.46 -14.74
CA ILE A 384 9.31 22.34 -15.21
C ILE A 384 10.78 22.76 -15.33
N ILE A 385 11.64 22.07 -14.58
CA ILE A 385 13.10 22.26 -14.61
C ILE A 385 13.79 20.92 -14.85
N SER A 386 14.98 20.96 -15.45
CA SER A 386 15.77 19.77 -15.75
C SER A 386 17.20 19.87 -15.24
N PHE A 387 17.76 18.70 -14.96
CA PHE A 387 19.10 18.50 -14.42
C PHE A 387 19.79 17.41 -15.25
N PRO A 388 21.09 17.55 -15.53
CA PRO A 388 21.85 16.47 -16.14
C PRO A 388 21.96 15.29 -15.18
N TYR A 389 22.07 14.08 -15.73
CA TYR A 389 22.50 12.94 -14.93
C TYR A 389 23.98 13.08 -14.57
N LEU A 390 24.30 12.96 -13.27
CA LEU A 390 25.67 13.02 -12.76
C LEU A 390 26.03 11.66 -12.15
N GLU A 391 27.15 11.11 -12.60
CA GLU A 391 27.72 9.89 -12.02
C GLU A 391 28.42 10.20 -10.69
N GLY A 392 28.28 9.29 -9.75
CA GLY A 392 28.96 9.30 -8.45
C GLY A 392 28.24 8.40 -7.44
N ASP A 393 28.90 8.20 -6.31
CA ASP A 393 28.34 7.53 -5.14
C ASP A 393 27.99 8.59 -4.09
N THR A 394 26.92 8.41 -3.33
CA THR A 394 26.53 9.43 -2.36
C THR A 394 27.59 9.53 -1.25
N LEU A 395 27.79 10.71 -0.70
CA LEU A 395 28.62 10.86 0.50
C LEU A 395 28.06 9.99 1.64
N GLU A 396 26.74 9.86 1.73
CA GLU A 396 26.10 8.93 2.66
C GLU A 396 26.62 7.49 2.52
N ASN A 397 26.68 6.94 1.31
CA ASN A 397 27.23 5.61 1.06
C ASN A 397 28.73 5.53 1.36
N LYS A 398 29.51 6.59 1.06
CA LYS A 398 30.93 6.63 1.43
C LYS A 398 31.13 6.57 2.95
N LEU A 399 30.30 7.27 3.70
CA LEU A 399 30.31 7.26 5.17
C LEU A 399 29.86 5.90 5.73
N ASP A 400 28.83 5.28 5.13
CA ASP A 400 28.40 3.92 5.50
C ASP A 400 29.53 2.91 5.29
N ASN A 401 30.24 2.97 4.15
CA ASN A 401 31.40 2.11 3.88
C ASN A 401 32.52 2.30 4.92
N CYS A 402 32.77 3.53 5.37
CA CYS A 402 33.73 3.79 6.45
C CYS A 402 33.28 3.17 7.77
N LEU A 403 31.99 3.27 8.12
CA LEU A 403 31.44 2.64 9.32
C LEU A 403 31.55 1.11 9.26
N GLU A 404 31.24 0.50 8.11
CA GLU A 404 31.33 -0.95 7.92
C GLU A 404 32.79 -1.45 7.98
N ALA A 405 33.74 -0.66 7.47
CA ALA A 405 35.17 -0.98 7.54
C ALA A 405 35.83 -0.64 8.89
N GLY A 406 35.16 0.12 9.76
CA GLY A 406 35.75 0.66 10.99
C GLY A 406 36.79 1.76 10.75
N ASP A 407 36.80 2.38 9.56
CA ASP A 407 37.77 3.41 9.14
C ASP A 407 37.33 4.80 9.63
N LYS A 408 37.63 5.08 10.90
CA LYS A 408 37.28 6.34 11.55
C LYS A 408 37.99 7.54 10.92
N ASP A 409 39.27 7.42 10.57
CA ASP A 409 40.06 8.55 10.07
C ASP A 409 39.48 9.05 8.74
N LYS A 410 39.17 8.12 7.81
CA LYS A 410 38.55 8.47 6.54
C LYS A 410 37.14 9.06 6.69
N PHE A 411 36.36 8.55 7.65
CA PHE A 411 35.06 9.14 7.98
C PHE A 411 35.22 10.62 8.39
N ILE A 412 36.17 10.89 9.29
CA ILE A 412 36.45 12.25 9.79
C ILE A 412 36.96 13.16 8.66
N ASP A 413 37.77 12.64 7.74
CA ASP A 413 38.25 13.42 6.59
C ASP A 413 37.11 13.83 5.64
N TYR A 414 36.16 12.94 5.38
CA TYR A 414 34.97 13.27 4.59
C TYR A 414 34.12 14.38 5.23
N ILE A 415 33.84 14.29 6.54
CA ILE A 415 33.04 15.34 7.20
C ILE A 415 33.79 16.67 7.29
N LYS A 416 35.13 16.66 7.41
CA LYS A 416 35.95 17.89 7.37
C LYS A 416 35.91 18.52 5.99
N MET A 417 36.00 17.72 4.93
CA MET A 417 35.88 18.21 3.54
C MET A 417 34.49 18.79 3.29
N PHE A 418 33.45 18.10 3.74
CA PHE A 418 32.08 18.60 3.67
C PHE A 418 31.91 19.93 4.43
N ASN A 419 32.51 20.08 5.62
CA ASN A 419 32.50 21.33 6.38
C ASN A 419 33.22 22.49 5.64
N LEU A 420 34.31 22.18 4.92
CA LEU A 420 35.01 23.17 4.10
C LEU A 420 34.07 23.75 3.04
N TYR A 421 33.26 22.90 2.39
CA TYR A 421 32.26 23.38 1.44
C TYR A 421 31.15 24.19 2.12
N LEU A 422 30.60 23.74 3.25
CA LEU A 422 29.58 24.54 3.96
C LEU A 422 30.07 25.95 4.33
N THR A 423 31.36 26.09 4.66
CA THR A 423 31.97 27.37 5.05
C THR A 423 32.46 28.22 3.88
N TYR A 424 32.51 27.67 2.67
CA TYR A 424 32.91 28.40 1.47
C TYR A 424 31.91 29.52 1.16
N ASN A 425 32.42 30.76 1.04
CA ASN A 425 31.64 31.97 0.85
C ASN A 425 30.40 32.07 1.77
N LYS A 426 30.55 31.67 3.04
CA LYS A 426 29.44 31.56 4.01
C LYS A 426 28.62 32.83 4.23
N ASP A 427 29.15 34.01 3.91
CA ASP A 427 28.46 35.29 4.06
C ASP A 427 27.55 35.61 2.85
N ALA A 428 27.47 34.72 1.87
CA ALA A 428 26.53 34.84 0.75
C ALA A 428 25.07 34.77 1.24
N ASN A 429 24.18 35.53 0.59
CA ASN A 429 22.74 35.57 0.90
C ASN A 429 21.96 34.42 0.24
N ILE A 430 22.49 33.20 0.35
CA ILE A 430 21.87 31.96 -0.13
C ILE A 430 22.44 30.82 0.69
N SER A 431 21.61 29.99 1.30
CA SER A 431 22.03 28.77 2.00
C SER A 431 21.06 27.64 1.68
N ASP A 432 21.60 26.44 1.47
CA ASP A 432 20.83 25.21 1.30
C ASP A 432 20.68 24.50 2.65
N TYR A 433 19.47 24.53 3.22
CA TYR A 433 19.18 23.87 4.49
C TYR A 433 19.19 22.33 4.34
N ASP A 434 19.01 21.83 3.12
CA ASP A 434 18.99 20.41 2.78
C ASP A 434 20.25 19.93 2.06
N MET A 435 21.36 20.64 2.23
CA MET A 435 22.68 20.14 1.91
C MET A 435 23.07 19.05 2.92
N VAL A 436 22.55 17.84 2.71
CA VAL A 436 22.79 16.63 3.53
C VAL A 436 23.61 15.60 2.74
N PHE A 437 24.13 14.58 3.42
CA PHE A 437 25.07 13.63 2.80
C PHE A 437 24.47 12.80 1.65
N SER A 438 23.16 12.58 1.62
CA SER A 438 22.48 11.91 0.50
C SER A 438 22.40 12.76 -0.76
N ASN A 439 22.52 14.09 -0.62
CA ASN A 439 22.41 15.07 -1.71
C ASN A 439 23.78 15.49 -2.27
N ILE A 440 24.86 14.85 -1.82
CA ILE A 440 26.22 15.03 -2.31
C ILE A 440 26.68 13.75 -3.01
N LEU A 441 27.10 13.86 -4.27
CA LEU A 441 27.78 12.79 -4.99
C LEU A 441 29.29 13.02 -5.02
N ILE A 442 30.03 11.93 -4.92
CA ILE A 442 31.49 11.89 -5.11
C ILE A 442 31.78 10.88 -6.22
N ASP A 443 32.37 11.36 -7.32
CA ASP A 443 32.74 10.49 -8.43
C ASP A 443 34.09 9.79 -8.23
N ASN A 444 34.48 8.94 -9.18
CA ASN A 444 35.72 8.16 -9.09
C ASN A 444 37.00 9.00 -9.13
N ASN A 445 36.90 10.29 -9.48
CA ASN A 445 38.01 11.24 -9.49
C ASN A 445 37.97 12.16 -8.25
N ASP A 446 37.19 11.80 -7.22
CA ASP A 446 36.97 12.59 -6.00
C ASP A 446 36.36 13.98 -6.26
N ASN A 447 35.63 14.17 -7.37
CA ASN A 447 34.89 15.41 -7.58
C ASN A 447 33.59 15.41 -6.79
N TRP A 448 33.36 16.46 -6.01
CA TRP A 448 32.18 16.63 -5.16
C TRP A 448 31.08 17.37 -5.92
N LYS A 449 29.85 16.86 -5.86
CA LYS A 449 28.72 17.39 -6.62
C LYS A 449 27.49 17.54 -5.72
N LEU A 450 26.94 18.74 -5.60
CA LEU A 450 25.65 18.98 -4.94
C LEU A 450 24.52 18.74 -5.95
N ILE A 451 23.71 17.69 -5.72
CA ILE A 451 22.72 17.21 -6.71
C ILE A 451 21.27 17.58 -6.40
N ASP A 452 20.97 17.92 -5.16
CA ASP A 452 19.67 18.45 -4.77
C ASP A 452 19.87 19.64 -3.83
N TYR A 453 19.11 20.69 -4.10
CA TYR A 453 19.13 21.97 -3.38
C TYR A 453 17.73 22.56 -3.29
N GLU A 454 16.72 21.68 -3.22
CA GLU A 454 15.30 22.03 -3.19
C GLU A 454 14.90 22.92 -2.00
N TRP A 455 15.61 22.81 -0.87
CA TRP A 455 15.33 23.58 0.34
C TRP A 455 16.39 24.64 0.59
N SER A 456 16.65 25.42 -0.45
CA SER A 456 17.48 26.61 -0.37
C SER A 456 16.67 27.83 0.02
N GLU A 457 17.28 28.75 0.75
CA GLU A 457 16.65 30.00 1.16
C GLU A 457 17.61 31.19 0.95
N ASN A 458 17.06 32.34 0.58
CA ASN A 458 17.79 33.61 0.42
C ASN A 458 18.12 34.23 1.78
N SER A 459 18.84 33.47 2.61
CA SER A 459 19.27 33.82 3.95
C SER A 459 20.63 33.18 4.24
N THR A 460 21.34 33.72 5.21
CA THR A 460 22.60 33.15 5.69
C THR A 460 22.33 32.24 6.88
N ILE A 461 22.22 30.94 6.62
CA ILE A 461 22.16 29.92 7.67
C ILE A 461 23.59 29.58 8.12
N PRO A 462 23.89 29.57 9.43
CA PRO A 462 25.21 29.19 9.92
C PRO A 462 25.64 27.80 9.42
N PRO A 463 26.85 27.65 8.84
CA PRO A 463 27.37 26.35 8.39
C PRO A 463 27.34 25.26 9.46
N GLU A 464 27.52 25.65 10.72
CA GLU A 464 27.47 24.76 11.88
C GLU A 464 26.09 24.12 12.06
N ASP A 465 25.00 24.84 11.78
CA ASP A 465 23.64 24.32 11.93
C ASP A 465 23.31 23.32 10.81
N ILE A 466 23.77 23.59 9.58
CA ILE A 466 23.64 22.64 8.44
C ILE A 466 24.45 21.37 8.72
N MET A 467 25.68 21.49 9.24
CA MET A 467 26.51 20.35 9.62
C MET A 467 25.84 19.50 10.72
N LYS A 468 25.33 20.14 11.79
CA LYS A 468 24.61 19.44 12.87
C LYS A 468 23.41 18.68 12.31
N ARG A 469 22.61 19.31 11.44
CA ARG A 469 21.47 18.66 10.79
C ARG A 469 21.92 17.49 9.92
N ALA A 470 22.92 17.66 9.04
CA ALA A 470 23.39 16.59 8.15
C ALA A 470 23.85 15.34 8.93
N LEU A 471 24.62 15.53 10.01
CA LEU A 471 25.06 14.43 10.89
C LEU A 471 23.89 13.81 11.67
N TYR A 472 22.94 14.62 12.12
CA TYR A 472 21.75 14.15 12.84
C TYR A 472 20.85 13.30 11.94
N VAL A 473 20.52 13.79 10.74
CA VAL A 473 19.73 13.06 9.73
C VAL A 473 20.44 11.77 9.31
N TYR A 474 21.76 11.82 9.09
CA TYR A 474 22.55 10.62 8.79
C TYR A 474 22.39 9.54 9.87
N ARG A 475 22.49 9.93 11.15
CA ARG A 475 22.30 9.01 12.29
C ARG A 475 20.90 8.38 12.32
N LEU A 476 19.86 9.12 11.95
CA LEU A 476 18.49 8.63 11.92
C LEU A 476 18.19 7.68 10.74
N GLY A 477 18.99 7.73 9.67
CA GLY A 477 18.69 7.05 8.42
C GLY A 477 18.73 5.52 8.44
N SER A 478 19.44 4.87 9.39
CA SER A 478 19.41 3.41 9.52
C SER A 478 19.79 2.90 10.91
N GLU A 479 19.33 1.71 11.28
CA GLU A 479 19.71 1.03 12.54
C GLU A 479 21.22 0.81 12.66
N LYS A 480 21.90 0.50 11.54
CA LYS A 480 23.36 0.34 11.51
C LYS A 480 24.09 1.61 11.95
N ARG A 481 23.54 2.78 11.58
CA ARG A 481 24.08 4.10 11.92
C ARG A 481 23.78 4.51 13.36
N LYS A 482 22.97 3.77 14.15
CA LYS A 482 22.81 4.09 15.59
C LYS A 482 24.10 3.95 16.40
N ASN A 483 25.01 3.11 15.93
CA ASN A 483 26.35 2.93 16.52
C ASN A 483 27.32 4.07 16.17
N PHE A 484 26.92 4.99 15.27
CA PHE A 484 27.68 6.18 14.97
C PHE A 484 27.70 7.13 16.17
N ASN A 485 28.90 7.52 16.60
CA ASN A 485 29.09 8.47 17.69
C ASN A 485 29.02 9.91 17.16
N LEU A 486 27.84 10.51 17.24
CA LEU A 486 27.58 11.90 16.84
C LEU A 486 28.47 12.90 17.59
N ASP A 487 28.71 12.68 18.89
CA ASP A 487 29.50 13.56 19.74
C ASP A 487 30.97 13.60 19.29
N GLU A 488 31.52 12.43 18.96
CA GLU A 488 32.90 12.29 18.46
C GLU A 488 33.08 13.02 17.12
N ALA A 489 32.12 12.86 16.19
CA ALA A 489 32.16 13.53 14.91
C ALA A 489 32.06 15.05 15.03
N LEU A 490 31.13 15.56 15.83
CA LEU A 490 30.99 17.01 16.07
C LEU A 490 32.22 17.60 16.78
N SER A 491 32.75 16.90 17.79
CA SER A 491 33.97 17.33 18.50
C SER A 491 35.18 17.42 17.58
N SER A 492 35.29 16.52 16.59
CA SER A 492 36.37 16.55 15.58
C SER A 492 36.36 17.81 14.70
N LEU A 493 35.20 18.47 14.59
CA LEU A 493 34.98 19.72 13.87
C LEU A 493 35.05 20.95 14.79
N GLY A 494 35.34 20.76 16.08
CA GLY A 494 35.33 21.83 17.08
C GLY A 494 33.92 22.23 17.57
N ILE A 495 32.90 21.44 17.23
CA ILE A 495 31.51 21.67 17.62
C ILE A 495 31.24 20.90 18.91
N ASN A 496 31.46 21.54 20.05
CA ASN A 496 31.38 20.87 21.36
C ASN A 496 30.05 21.08 22.09
N ASN A 497 29.15 21.91 21.56
CA ASN A 497 27.89 22.26 22.22
C ASN A 497 26.74 22.18 21.21
N TYR A 498 25.92 21.14 21.35
CA TYR A 498 24.69 20.98 20.58
C TYR A 498 23.58 20.46 21.49
N ASP A 499 22.35 20.81 21.13
CA ASP A 499 21.16 20.36 21.83
C ASP A 499 20.43 19.34 20.94
N ALA A 500 20.51 18.07 21.33
CA ALA A 500 19.89 16.98 20.59
C ALA A 500 18.35 17.07 20.57
N GLU A 501 17.74 17.59 21.64
CA GLU A 501 16.29 17.79 21.71
C GLU A 501 15.87 18.92 20.77
N LYS A 502 16.66 20.00 20.72
CA LYS A 502 16.45 21.08 19.76
C LYS A 502 16.58 20.60 18.31
N LEU A 503 17.63 19.84 17.97
CA LEU A 503 17.80 19.30 16.61
C LEU A 503 16.63 18.40 16.20
N ASN A 504 16.16 17.55 17.12
CA ASN A 504 14.97 16.73 16.90
C ASN A 504 13.72 17.60 16.66
N GLN A 505 13.52 18.63 17.48
CA GLN A 505 12.37 19.53 17.35
C GLN A 505 12.42 20.35 16.05
N ASP A 506 13.59 20.83 15.65
CA ASP A 506 13.81 21.56 14.41
C ASP A 506 13.53 20.66 13.19
N GLU A 507 13.95 19.39 13.23
CA GLU A 507 13.63 18.42 12.18
C GLU A 507 12.12 18.09 12.14
N ILE A 508 11.47 17.89 13.29
CA ILE A 508 10.00 17.71 13.37
C ILE A 508 9.27 18.93 12.77
N ASN A 509 9.70 20.14 13.12
CA ASN A 509 9.10 21.38 12.61
C ASN A 509 9.31 21.53 11.10
N PHE A 510 10.50 21.18 10.60
CA PHE A 510 10.79 21.19 9.18
C PHE A 510 9.88 20.20 8.44
N GLN A 511 9.81 18.93 8.90
CA GLN A 511 8.93 17.94 8.29
C GLN A 511 7.45 18.36 8.33
N ALA A 512 6.98 18.95 9.44
CA ALA A 512 5.62 19.46 9.55
C ALA A 512 5.34 20.64 8.59
N LYS A 513 6.32 21.53 8.34
CA LYS A 513 6.23 22.59 7.34
C LYS A 513 6.12 22.00 5.93
N VAL A 514 6.94 21.00 5.61
CA VAL A 514 6.97 20.34 4.30
C VAL A 514 5.66 19.59 4.02
N THR A 515 5.11 18.89 5.02
CA THR A 515 3.86 18.12 4.87
C THR A 515 2.58 18.94 5.05
N GLY A 516 2.68 20.21 5.43
CA GLY A 516 1.50 21.02 5.80
C GLY A 516 0.78 20.47 7.03
N GLY A 517 1.50 19.75 7.91
CA GLY A 517 0.96 19.08 9.10
C GLY A 517 0.12 17.83 8.80
N ARG A 518 0.10 17.36 7.54
CA ARG A 518 -0.60 16.14 7.11
C ARG A 518 0.15 14.90 7.59
N LYS A 519 -0.59 13.82 7.84
CA LYS A 519 -0.03 12.51 8.15
C LYS A 519 0.51 11.84 6.91
N SER A 520 1.71 11.28 6.99
CA SER A 520 2.25 10.40 5.95
C SER A 520 1.41 9.12 5.83
N LEU A 521 1.51 8.43 4.69
CA LEU A 521 0.86 7.12 4.53
C LEU A 521 1.28 6.11 5.60
N SER A 522 2.49 6.22 6.15
CA SER A 522 2.97 5.31 7.21
C SER A 522 2.27 5.61 8.53
N GLN A 523 2.11 6.90 8.86
CA GLN A 523 1.33 7.32 10.04
C GLN A 523 -0.16 7.01 9.89
N LEU A 524 -0.71 7.07 8.67
CA LEU A 524 -2.08 6.65 8.38
C LEU A 524 -2.24 5.15 8.53
N ARG A 525 -1.27 4.35 8.06
CA ARG A 525 -1.24 2.90 8.26
C ARG A 525 -1.33 2.58 9.75
N ASP A 526 -0.47 3.17 10.57
CA ASP A 526 -0.46 2.91 12.02
C ASP A 526 -1.75 3.36 12.72
N ALA A 527 -2.46 4.33 12.13
CA ALA A 527 -3.75 4.81 12.64
C ALA A 527 -4.93 3.93 12.20
N ILE A 528 -4.83 3.22 11.08
CA ILE A 528 -5.82 2.27 10.58
C ILE A 528 -5.53 0.93 11.28
N HIS A 529 -6.35 0.57 12.27
CA HIS A 529 -6.08 -0.46 13.28
C HIS A 529 -6.08 -1.92 12.76
N TYR A 530 -5.14 -2.27 11.88
CA TYR A 530 -4.83 -3.66 11.52
C TYR A 530 -3.52 -4.13 12.14
N GLU A 531 -3.52 -5.33 12.70
CA GLU A 531 -2.39 -5.89 13.42
C GLU A 531 -1.26 -6.30 12.46
N VAL A 532 -0.03 -6.07 12.91
CA VAL A 532 1.16 -6.66 12.31
C VAL A 532 1.83 -7.50 13.36
N LEU A 533 1.75 -8.81 13.16
CA LEU A 533 2.19 -9.79 14.13
C LEU A 533 3.56 -10.35 13.71
N PRO A 534 4.66 -10.01 14.40
CA PRO A 534 5.94 -10.65 14.16
C PRO A 534 5.86 -12.17 14.34
N LEU A 535 6.47 -12.92 13.44
CA LEU A 535 6.46 -14.39 13.47
C LEU A 535 6.93 -14.94 14.83
N THR A 536 7.96 -14.35 15.44
CA THR A 536 8.46 -14.74 16.76
C THR A 536 7.37 -14.63 17.83
N ASN A 537 6.63 -13.51 17.82
CA ASN A 537 5.55 -13.27 18.77
C ASN A 537 4.38 -14.24 18.53
N ALA A 538 4.07 -14.54 17.27
CA ALA A 538 3.07 -15.55 16.92
C ALA A 538 3.47 -16.94 17.46
N ILE A 539 4.72 -17.35 17.25
CA ILE A 539 5.24 -18.63 17.74
C ILE A 539 5.25 -18.69 19.26
N GLU A 540 5.64 -17.62 19.94
CA GLU A 540 5.60 -17.56 21.41
C GLU A 540 4.19 -17.66 21.95
N ARG A 541 3.22 -16.96 21.33
CA ARG A 541 1.80 -17.11 21.66
C ARG A 541 1.39 -18.57 21.52
N ILE A 542 1.74 -19.24 20.41
CA ILE A 542 1.41 -20.65 20.17
C ILE A 542 2.07 -21.58 21.19
N LYS A 543 3.34 -21.37 21.53
CA LYS A 543 4.05 -22.18 22.54
C LYS A 543 3.44 -22.05 23.94
N ASN A 544 2.90 -20.89 24.25
CA ASN A 544 2.23 -20.61 25.52
C ASN A 544 0.74 -20.98 25.52
N LEU A 545 0.16 -21.35 24.36
CA LEU A 545 -1.18 -21.91 24.32
C LEU A 545 -1.15 -23.29 24.97
N ASP A 546 -1.98 -23.47 25.99
CA ASP A 546 -2.25 -24.77 26.56
C ASP A 546 -3.16 -25.54 25.58
N ILE A 547 -2.55 -26.16 24.56
CA ILE A 547 -3.24 -26.88 23.48
C ILE A 547 -4.21 -27.92 24.05
N GLU A 548 -3.85 -28.55 25.17
CA GLU A 548 -4.69 -29.51 25.86
C GLU A 548 -6.04 -28.90 26.30
N LYS A 549 -6.10 -27.60 26.55
CA LYS A 549 -7.31 -26.87 27.01
C LYS A 549 -8.05 -26.12 25.90
N LEU A 550 -7.61 -26.22 24.64
CA LEU A 550 -8.40 -25.68 23.53
C LEU A 550 -9.72 -26.43 23.42
N VAL A 551 -10.79 -25.68 23.17
CA VAL A 551 -12.12 -26.22 22.95
C VAL A 551 -12.36 -26.34 21.46
N GLN A 552 -12.65 -27.53 20.95
CA GLN A 552 -12.98 -27.72 19.54
C GLN A 552 -14.50 -27.69 19.36
N ILE A 553 -14.96 -26.88 18.41
CA ILE A 553 -16.37 -26.68 18.10
C ILE A 553 -16.68 -27.30 16.76
N TYR A 554 -17.78 -28.06 16.70
CA TYR A 554 -18.28 -28.72 15.50
C TYR A 554 -19.73 -28.29 15.27
N PRO A 555 -19.97 -27.26 14.46
CA PRO A 555 -21.31 -26.95 13.97
C PRO A 555 -21.85 -28.11 13.12
N GLU A 556 -23.14 -28.45 13.24
CA GLU A 556 -23.78 -29.46 12.38
C GLU A 556 -23.93 -28.91 10.96
N GLY A 557 -23.27 -29.55 9.99
CA GLY A 557 -23.44 -29.29 8.55
C GLY A 557 -24.43 -30.25 7.89
N GLU A 558 -24.55 -30.20 6.56
CA GLU A 558 -25.48 -31.04 5.78
C GLU A 558 -25.25 -32.55 5.98
N ASN A 559 -24.00 -32.95 6.23
CA ASN A 559 -23.59 -34.35 6.44
C ASN A 559 -23.27 -34.66 7.93
N GLY A 560 -23.73 -33.82 8.87
CA GLY A 560 -23.45 -33.94 10.30
C GLY A 560 -22.19 -33.19 10.73
N PHE A 561 -21.53 -33.66 11.81
CA PHE A 561 -20.30 -33.05 12.32
C PHE A 561 -19.09 -33.52 11.51
N SER A 562 -18.26 -32.59 11.03
CA SER A 562 -17.04 -32.86 10.28
C SER A 562 -15.83 -32.14 10.87
N GLU A 563 -14.65 -32.77 10.78
CA GLU A 563 -13.37 -32.13 11.09
C GLU A 563 -13.11 -30.90 10.20
N SER A 564 -13.49 -31.00 8.91
CA SER A 564 -13.28 -29.94 7.92
C SER A 564 -14.06 -28.65 8.20
N THR A 565 -15.11 -28.73 9.03
CA THR A 565 -15.95 -27.59 9.42
C THR A 565 -15.78 -27.21 10.89
N SER A 566 -14.83 -27.85 11.58
CA SER A 566 -14.55 -27.60 12.99
C SER A 566 -13.59 -26.41 13.16
N TYR A 567 -13.60 -25.80 14.35
CA TYR A 567 -12.66 -24.74 14.71
C TYR A 567 -12.37 -24.74 16.21
N PHE A 568 -11.25 -24.14 16.62
CA PHE A 568 -10.83 -24.09 18.02
C PHE A 568 -11.16 -22.75 18.67
N LEU A 569 -11.53 -22.78 19.94
CA LEU A 569 -11.70 -21.63 20.82
C LEU A 569 -10.78 -21.75 22.03
N THR A 570 -10.22 -20.61 22.44
CA THR A 570 -9.51 -20.49 23.72
C THR A 570 -10.51 -20.03 24.79
N PRO A 571 -10.74 -20.81 25.85
CA PRO A 571 -11.66 -20.40 26.91
C PRO A 571 -11.12 -19.21 27.71
N VAL A 572 -12.01 -18.30 28.10
CA VAL A 572 -11.69 -17.15 28.96
C VAL A 572 -12.14 -17.44 30.40
N LYS A 573 -11.43 -16.93 31.40
CA LYS A 573 -11.83 -17.06 32.81
C LYS A 573 -12.80 -15.93 33.20
N ASN A 574 -13.91 -16.26 33.87
CA ASN A 574 -14.76 -15.26 34.52
C ASN A 574 -14.26 -14.89 35.92
N ASP A 575 -14.92 -13.92 36.57
CA ASP A 575 -14.57 -13.44 37.92
C ASP A 575 -14.58 -14.54 39.00
N ASN A 576 -15.32 -15.62 38.76
CA ASN A 576 -15.40 -16.80 39.64
C ASN A 576 -14.41 -17.91 39.23
N ASN A 577 -13.44 -17.61 38.36
CA ASN A 577 -12.43 -18.52 37.83
C ASN A 577 -12.99 -19.73 37.05
N LYS A 578 -14.22 -19.63 36.54
CA LYS A 578 -14.81 -20.63 35.61
C LYS A 578 -14.43 -20.30 34.18
N ASN A 579 -14.36 -21.32 33.33
CA ASN A 579 -14.11 -21.14 31.91
C ASN A 579 -15.40 -20.70 31.20
N ILE A 580 -15.28 -19.78 30.26
CA ILE A 580 -16.36 -19.32 29.38
C ILE A 580 -15.91 -19.47 27.94
N ILE A 581 -16.80 -20.01 27.12
CA ILE A 581 -16.71 -19.98 25.65
C ILE A 581 -17.95 -19.35 25.05
N GLU A 582 -17.76 -18.64 23.96
CA GLU A 582 -18.81 -18.00 23.18
C GLU A 582 -18.78 -18.53 21.74
N ILE A 583 -19.89 -19.13 21.32
CA ILE A 583 -20.02 -19.81 20.03
C ILE A 583 -21.03 -19.04 19.21
N LYS A 584 -20.59 -18.47 18.08
CA LYS A 584 -21.49 -17.85 17.11
C LYS A 584 -22.26 -18.94 16.38
N LEU A 585 -23.59 -18.80 16.35
CA LEU A 585 -24.52 -19.70 15.67
C LEU A 585 -25.06 -18.99 14.44
N ASN A 586 -25.07 -19.70 13.31
CA ASN A 586 -25.64 -19.24 12.04
C ASN A 586 -26.57 -20.34 11.54
N ASP A 587 -27.88 -20.12 11.67
CA ASP A 587 -28.93 -21.09 11.31
C ASP A 587 -28.63 -22.52 11.80
N THR A 588 -28.08 -22.61 13.01
CA THR A 588 -27.47 -23.85 13.52
C THR A 588 -28.49 -24.70 14.25
N LYS A 589 -28.60 -25.98 13.87
CA LYS A 589 -29.54 -26.94 14.47
C LYS A 589 -28.95 -27.65 15.68
N SER A 590 -27.68 -28.04 15.62
CA SER A 590 -26.94 -28.54 16.77
C SER A 590 -25.46 -28.19 16.67
N VAL A 591 -24.78 -28.18 17.81
CA VAL A 591 -23.34 -27.97 17.90
C VAL A 591 -22.74 -28.98 18.86
N ARG A 592 -21.71 -29.69 18.41
CA ARG A 592 -20.86 -30.53 19.25
C ARG A 592 -19.71 -29.68 19.79
N VAL A 593 -19.43 -29.83 21.08
CA VAL A 593 -18.37 -29.12 21.79
C VAL A 593 -17.47 -30.15 22.46
N ASP A 594 -16.20 -30.14 22.10
CA ASP A 594 -15.15 -30.94 22.73
C ASP A 594 -14.33 -30.03 23.63
N PHE A 595 -14.52 -30.15 24.95
CA PHE A 595 -14.06 -29.14 25.92
C PHE A 595 -12.55 -29.15 26.22
N CYS A 596 -11.83 -30.20 25.83
CA CYS A 596 -10.38 -30.34 25.93
C CYS A 596 -9.89 -31.55 25.12
N ASN A 597 -8.57 -31.81 25.11
CA ASN A 597 -7.98 -32.98 24.45
C ASN A 597 -7.30 -33.95 25.45
N PHE A 598 -7.93 -34.16 26.61
CA PHE A 598 -7.44 -35.04 27.68
C PHE A 598 -8.61 -35.66 28.45
N GLU A 599 -8.35 -36.77 29.13
CA GLU A 599 -9.31 -37.44 30.00
C GLU A 599 -9.72 -36.51 31.16
N SER A 600 -11.00 -36.16 31.24
CA SER A 600 -11.47 -35.04 32.06
C SER A 600 -12.73 -35.33 32.85
N MET A 601 -12.92 -34.53 33.89
CA MET A 601 -14.22 -34.30 34.51
C MET A 601 -14.69 -32.89 34.12
N LEU A 602 -15.90 -32.80 33.57
CA LEU A 602 -16.52 -31.57 33.10
C LEU A 602 -17.75 -31.25 33.97
N VAL A 603 -17.82 -30.01 34.46
CA VAL A 603 -19.01 -29.45 35.09
C VAL A 603 -19.54 -28.34 34.20
N ILE A 604 -20.74 -28.51 33.66
CA ILE A 604 -21.39 -27.49 32.82
C ILE A 604 -22.22 -26.57 33.73
N GLY A 605 -21.83 -25.30 33.74
CA GLY A 605 -22.45 -24.22 34.51
C GLY A 605 -23.64 -23.60 33.79
N ASP A 606 -23.80 -22.29 33.95
CA ASP A 606 -24.85 -21.58 33.25
C ASP A 606 -24.57 -21.53 31.74
N THR A 607 -25.61 -21.76 30.95
CA THR A 607 -25.52 -21.75 29.49
C THR A 607 -26.67 -20.92 28.94
N TYR A 608 -26.36 -20.02 28.02
CA TYR A 608 -27.30 -19.06 27.45
C TYR A 608 -27.25 -19.11 25.92
N VAL A 609 -28.42 -18.99 25.29
CA VAL A 609 -28.56 -18.77 23.86
C VAL A 609 -29.28 -17.45 23.68
N ASN A 610 -28.63 -16.46 23.06
CA ASN A 610 -29.20 -15.11 22.87
C ASN A 610 -29.79 -14.52 24.18
N GLN A 611 -29.07 -14.67 25.29
CA GLN A 611 -29.47 -14.25 26.64
C GLN A 611 -30.61 -15.06 27.29
N GLU A 612 -31.18 -16.06 26.62
CA GLU A 612 -32.13 -17.01 27.22
C GLU A 612 -31.42 -18.24 27.78
N LYS A 613 -31.83 -18.69 28.97
CA LYS A 613 -31.19 -19.85 29.62
C LYS A 613 -31.47 -21.14 28.85
N TYR A 614 -30.41 -21.86 28.49
CA TYR A 614 -30.53 -23.11 27.75
C TYR A 614 -31.20 -24.20 28.60
N PRO A 615 -32.25 -24.87 28.10
CA PRO A 615 -32.96 -25.88 28.86
C PRO A 615 -32.16 -27.19 28.87
N PHE A 616 -31.46 -27.46 29.97
CA PHE A 616 -30.77 -28.74 30.20
C PHE A 616 -31.78 -29.90 30.31
N LYS A 617 -32.19 -30.47 29.18
CA LYS A 617 -32.88 -31.76 29.09
C LYS A 617 -31.91 -32.75 28.45
N LYS A 618 -31.45 -33.74 29.24
CA LYS A 618 -30.53 -34.84 28.87
C LYS A 618 -29.63 -34.51 27.67
N LEU A 619 -28.49 -33.86 27.94
CA LEU A 619 -27.46 -33.60 26.92
C LEU A 619 -26.99 -34.92 26.29
N VAL A 620 -26.71 -34.89 24.99
CA VAL A 620 -26.08 -36.02 24.29
C VAL A 620 -24.58 -35.85 24.45
N THR A 621 -23.92 -36.87 24.96
CA THR A 621 -22.48 -36.83 25.29
C THR A 621 -21.92 -38.25 25.27
N ASN A 622 -20.62 -38.38 24.98
CA ASN A 622 -19.89 -39.65 25.12
C ASN A 622 -19.37 -39.89 26.56
N GLY A 623 -19.63 -38.98 27.50
CA GLY A 623 -19.24 -39.07 28.89
C GLY A 623 -20.24 -39.79 29.80
N VAL A 624 -19.75 -40.24 30.95
CA VAL A 624 -20.56 -40.84 32.02
C VAL A 624 -21.13 -39.74 32.91
N ASN A 625 -22.44 -39.67 33.05
CA ASN A 625 -23.10 -38.72 33.95
C ASN A 625 -22.90 -39.15 35.42
N LEU A 626 -22.24 -38.31 36.22
CA LEU A 626 -22.00 -38.56 37.64
C LEU A 626 -22.99 -37.82 38.55
N ALA A 627 -23.37 -36.61 38.15
CA ALA A 627 -24.28 -35.75 38.88
C ALA A 627 -24.96 -34.74 37.93
N LYS A 628 -25.79 -33.87 38.49
CA LYS A 628 -26.46 -32.80 37.71
C LYS A 628 -25.42 -31.94 36.99
N ASN A 629 -25.44 -31.98 35.66
CA ASN A 629 -24.50 -31.29 34.77
C ASN A 629 -23.01 -31.63 34.99
N THR A 630 -22.69 -32.77 35.60
CA THR A 630 -21.32 -33.24 35.82
C THR A 630 -21.09 -34.54 35.06
N TYR A 631 -20.08 -34.54 34.20
CA TYR A 631 -19.75 -35.63 33.29
C TYR A 631 -18.29 -36.02 33.43
N LEU A 632 -18.01 -37.31 33.37
CA LEU A 632 -16.67 -37.87 33.36
C LEU A 632 -16.37 -38.48 32.00
N PHE A 633 -15.22 -38.13 31.44
CA PHE A 633 -14.75 -38.55 30.13
C PHE A 633 -13.42 -39.31 30.27
N PRO A 634 -13.44 -40.65 30.18
CA PRO A 634 -12.22 -41.48 30.28
C PRO A 634 -11.44 -41.56 28.95
N HIS A 635 -11.74 -40.66 28.02
CA HIS A 635 -11.16 -40.54 26.68
C HIS A 635 -10.78 -39.08 26.42
N LYS A 636 -9.93 -38.85 25.40
CA LYS A 636 -9.37 -37.53 25.08
C LYS A 636 -10.28 -36.65 24.21
N ASP A 637 -11.55 -37.03 24.05
CA ASP A 637 -12.54 -36.37 23.21
C ASP A 637 -13.85 -36.10 23.99
N PRO A 638 -13.84 -35.24 25.04
CA PRO A 638 -15.00 -34.97 25.87
C PRO A 638 -16.10 -34.21 25.13
N ASN A 639 -16.92 -34.95 24.39
CA ASN A 639 -17.93 -34.46 23.47
C ASN A 639 -19.26 -34.22 24.19
N VAL A 640 -19.81 -33.03 23.99
CA VAL A 640 -21.18 -32.69 24.38
C VAL A 640 -21.89 -32.01 23.23
N ILE A 641 -23.09 -32.48 22.90
CA ILE A 641 -23.93 -31.92 21.84
C ILE A 641 -25.05 -31.07 22.44
N PHE A 642 -25.08 -29.81 22.02
CA PHE A 642 -26.17 -28.87 22.29
C PHE A 642 -27.13 -28.88 21.10
N ASN A 643 -28.40 -29.22 21.36
CA ASN A 643 -29.43 -29.38 20.34
C ASN A 643 -30.48 -28.26 20.47
N PHE A 644 -30.82 -27.63 19.35
CA PHE A 644 -31.83 -26.59 19.31
C PHE A 644 -33.12 -27.12 18.68
N LYS A 645 -34.28 -26.74 19.24
CA LYS A 645 -35.59 -27.20 18.74
C LYS A 645 -35.89 -26.73 17.32
N LYS A 646 -35.32 -25.59 16.95
CA LYS A 646 -35.32 -24.96 15.63
C LYS A 646 -33.92 -24.42 15.40
N PRO A 647 -33.48 -24.28 14.14
CA PRO A 647 -32.25 -23.55 13.82
C PRO A 647 -32.21 -22.19 14.52
N VAL A 648 -31.05 -21.86 15.11
CA VAL A 648 -30.83 -20.60 15.83
C VAL A 648 -29.67 -19.85 15.21
N SER A 649 -29.84 -18.53 15.05
CA SER A 649 -28.76 -17.59 14.76
C SER A 649 -28.51 -16.71 15.98
N GLY A 650 -27.24 -16.41 16.28
CA GLY A 650 -26.83 -15.56 17.39
C GLY A 650 -25.67 -16.14 18.20
N LEU A 651 -25.75 -16.15 19.53
CA LEU A 651 -24.64 -16.50 20.42
C LEU A 651 -25.03 -17.56 21.45
N LEU A 652 -24.25 -18.63 21.54
CA LEU A 652 -24.27 -19.61 22.62
C LEU A 652 -23.10 -19.35 23.57
N THR A 653 -23.39 -19.00 24.81
CA THR A 653 -22.39 -18.80 25.87
C THR A 653 -22.47 -19.96 26.85
N ILE A 654 -21.34 -20.63 27.11
CA ILE A 654 -21.26 -21.78 28.02
C ILE A 654 -20.23 -21.47 29.11
N GLU A 655 -20.67 -21.48 30.36
CA GLU A 655 -19.78 -21.57 31.51
C GLU A 655 -19.48 -23.03 31.85
N TYR A 656 -18.23 -23.35 32.17
CA TYR A 656 -17.86 -24.69 32.60
C TYR A 656 -16.61 -24.71 33.49
N GLU A 657 -16.44 -25.82 34.19
CA GLU A 657 -15.22 -26.17 34.93
C GLU A 657 -14.70 -27.50 34.40
N ILE A 658 -13.37 -27.62 34.27
CA ILE A 658 -12.74 -28.83 33.76
C ILE A 658 -11.52 -29.21 34.59
N SER A 659 -11.43 -30.50 34.92
CA SER A 659 -10.34 -31.07 35.70
C SER A 659 -9.78 -32.29 35.00
N LYS A 660 -8.45 -32.40 34.91
CA LYS A 660 -7.77 -33.57 34.32
C LYS A 660 -7.87 -34.76 35.26
N LEU A 661 -8.22 -35.93 34.71
CA LEU A 661 -8.25 -37.19 35.46
C LEU A 661 -6.81 -37.71 35.62
N THR A 662 -6.55 -38.39 36.74
CA THR A 662 -5.31 -39.13 36.91
C THR A 662 -5.39 -40.48 36.19
N GLU A 663 -4.24 -41.07 35.84
CA GLU A 663 -4.19 -42.38 35.17
C GLU A 663 -4.97 -43.46 35.94
N THR A 664 -4.84 -43.49 37.27
CA THR A 664 -5.58 -44.41 38.14
C THR A 664 -7.09 -44.19 38.09
N MET A 665 -7.58 -42.95 37.93
CA MET A 665 -9.01 -42.69 37.77
C MET A 665 -9.52 -43.20 36.42
N VAL A 666 -8.74 -43.05 35.35
CA VAL A 666 -9.09 -43.52 34.01
C VAL A 666 -9.15 -45.05 33.95
N GLU A 667 -8.18 -45.74 34.56
CA GLU A 667 -8.14 -47.21 34.60
C GLU A 667 -9.33 -47.85 35.31
N ASN A 668 -9.86 -47.21 36.36
CA ASN A 668 -11.01 -47.73 37.10
C ASN A 668 -12.36 -47.52 36.39
N PHE A 669 -12.39 -46.70 35.34
CA PHE A 669 -13.61 -46.36 34.58
C PHE A 669 -13.69 -47.02 33.20
N LYS A 670 -12.57 -47.55 32.67
CA LYS A 670 -12.53 -48.41 31.49
C LYS A 670 -12.89 -49.84 31.86
#